data_AF-A0A5N5QK77-F1
#
_entry.id   AF-A0A5N5QK77-F1
#
_cell.length_a   1.000
_cell.length_b   1.000
_cell.length_c   1.000
_cell.angle_alpha   90.00
_cell.angle_beta   90.00
_cell.angle_gamma   90.00
#
_symmetry.space_group_name_H-M   'P 1'
#
loop_
_entity.id
_entity.type
_entity.pdbx_description
1 polymer ?
#
loop_
_entity_poly.entity_id
_entity_poly.type
_entity_poly.pdbx_seq_one_letter_code
_entity_poly.pdbx_strand_id
1 'polypeptide(L)'
;MGSLLSRPSDQQTRSRNAWDLPQDIKNWIKRTAGSDKAKATGQTAWITLETTLRLLERSSDVFPPLKSAVAGLVGCLDLIQAAAGNHQDYADLASRFAGMANTLNQYMSELDPAEANNDKITGIIRRVANNIAWSAAYALHRSIDTQVSHIAQKRGRGKGKRLLESREDQDDVTKCYREIERLFQELQNDIGLRTLSEVRQQREMSLLGGLSAVTDAKYNSSYSTTIKRHGCTAETREKVQDDLQKWVQDPNGAKVFWMSGMAGTGKTTLAYSLCEWLEMNNQFGASFFCSRTSSSCSDFSRIVPTIAHQLAQCSPPFRSALRQALIENSEVGGQNIVLQFKELLQEPLSKSEAEISKGLVVVIDALDECGNKDGVRLMLEMLLKFAPNLPLKFFVTSRPEPVIHDKMTSPEGIPPALMHLHDVEQDLVERDIQKYLTEVLSPMRPPPKKRQIERLARNSGSLFIYAATVARYIHPGDIPVDSAARLKTMLMKNVERPKGGSGKQYEELDQLYNTVLSMAFDKRLEESESENMRRVLWTAVCAREPMTVKTMSSVLNLTYDQVSLALRPLRSVLHVSEGSKVVSTLHASFPDYLLDHSRSGSEKFHCDKPQHNEFLARYCFEAMKGLRFNICNLESSFVLDEHVPDLEERAEKAISASLFYACRYWSEHLQRSPASTASAAVSPGSLSTMLDEFLSQRLLFWMEVLNLKKCISVGAGMLLQVQNWLSKSNEVGDIQKQTGDARNFVTTFTASPCSQSTPHIYISALPLCPKSSSVHKCYWERTRGLMDVKGTIIDQREGAALAVWQGAALISQAAFSPGGDRVVTAEGKSVWVRDSQTGAVVAGPFEGHTSSVLSVAFSLDGTRIVSGSNDRTILVWDSQTGSIAAGPFEGHTSSVLSVAFSLDGTRIVSGSNDRTIRVWDLQTGSATASPFEGHTSSVLSVAFSPDGTRIVSGSDDNTIRVPYILGPVGGILS
;
A
#
# COMPACT_ATOMS: atom_id res chain seq x y z
N MET A 1 28.99 23.47 56.05
CA MET A 1 27.86 23.77 56.95
C MET A 1 26.61 23.22 56.28
N GLY A 2 25.86 22.24 56.75
CA GLY A 2 25.77 21.59 58.05
C GLY A 2 24.28 21.43 58.39
N SER A 3 23.76 20.19 58.30
CA SER A 3 22.51 19.68 58.90
C SER A 3 21.18 20.21 58.29
N LEU A 4 20.09 19.43 58.11
CA LEU A 4 19.45 18.48 59.03
C LEU A 4 18.53 17.47 58.26
N LEU A 5 18.61 16.18 58.69
CA LEU A 5 17.53 15.18 58.83
C LEU A 5 16.83 14.63 57.57
N SER A 6 16.50 13.34 57.38
CA SER A 6 16.75 12.06 58.06
C SER A 6 16.03 10.98 57.22
N ARG A 7 16.67 9.84 56.96
CA ARG A 7 16.01 8.64 56.40
C ARG A 7 15.20 7.89 57.47
N PRO A 8 14.02 7.35 57.14
CA PRO A 8 13.51 6.10 57.70
C PRO A 8 13.52 5.02 56.60
N SER A 9 14.38 4.00 56.67
CA SER A 9 14.21 2.71 57.38
C SER A 9 13.08 1.85 56.79
N ASP A 10 13.50 0.72 56.23
CA ASP A 10 12.70 -0.41 55.75
C ASP A 10 11.53 -0.76 56.69
N GLN A 11 10.31 -0.61 56.18
CA GLN A 11 9.17 -1.40 56.63
C GLN A 11 8.53 -2.04 55.39
N GLN A 12 8.59 -3.37 55.33
CA GLN A 12 7.81 -4.21 54.45
C GLN A 12 6.31 -3.87 54.58
N THR A 13 5.77 -3.08 53.65
CA THR A 13 4.35 -3.07 53.36
C THR A 13 4.00 -4.29 52.54
N ARG A 14 3.62 -5.38 53.21
CA ARG A 14 2.83 -6.45 52.58
C ARG A 14 1.52 -5.82 52.10
N SER A 15 1.45 -5.50 50.80
CA SER A 15 0.19 -5.33 50.09
C SER A 15 -0.63 -6.61 50.26
N ARG A 16 -1.68 -6.56 51.09
CA ARG A 16 -2.78 -7.52 51.00
C ARG A 16 -3.67 -7.01 49.87
N ASN A 17 -3.80 -7.79 48.81
CA ASN A 17 -4.85 -7.58 47.81
C ASN A 17 -6.19 -7.39 48.53
N ALA A 18 -6.79 -6.21 48.40
CA ALA A 18 -8.08 -5.88 49.04
C ALA A 18 -9.26 -6.71 48.51
N TRP A 19 -9.00 -7.56 47.51
CA TRP A 19 -9.97 -8.33 46.72
C TRP A 19 -9.80 -9.85 46.87
N ASP A 20 -8.90 -10.31 47.75
CA ASP A 20 -8.71 -11.73 47.98
C ASP A 20 -9.78 -12.28 48.94
N LEU A 21 -10.55 -13.28 48.48
CA LEU A 21 -11.45 -14.07 49.34
C LEU A 21 -10.69 -14.59 50.58
N PRO A 22 -11.27 -14.50 51.80
CA PRO A 22 -10.70 -15.11 53.00
C PRO A 22 -10.28 -16.56 52.76
N GLN A 23 -9.10 -16.95 53.26
CA GLN A 23 -8.47 -18.22 52.90
C GLN A 23 -9.31 -19.44 53.31
N ASP A 24 -10.06 -19.30 54.40
CA ASP A 24 -11.10 -20.19 54.89
C ASP A 24 -12.23 -20.42 53.87
N ILE A 25 -12.65 -19.39 53.14
CA ILE A 25 -13.66 -19.49 52.07
C ILE A 25 -13.06 -20.13 50.81
N LYS A 26 -11.84 -19.74 50.41
CA LYS A 26 -11.13 -20.37 49.29
C LYS A 26 -10.91 -21.88 49.51
N ASN A 27 -10.57 -22.26 50.74
CA ASN A 27 -10.39 -23.65 51.14
C ASN A 27 -11.72 -24.41 51.17
N TRP A 28 -12.83 -23.75 51.53
CA TRP A 28 -14.16 -24.35 51.47
C TRP A 28 -14.63 -24.58 50.02
N ILE A 29 -14.48 -23.61 49.12
CA ILE A 29 -14.80 -23.75 47.67
C ILE A 29 -14.00 -24.90 47.04
N LYS A 30 -12.71 -25.03 47.37
CA LYS A 30 -11.88 -26.16 46.92
C LYS A 30 -12.35 -27.52 47.46
N ARG A 31 -12.89 -27.55 48.68
CA ARG A 31 -13.41 -28.78 49.31
C ARG A 31 -14.78 -29.18 48.76
N THR A 32 -15.62 -28.24 48.32
CA THR A 32 -16.94 -28.52 47.73
C THR A 32 -16.89 -28.79 46.21
N ALA A 33 -15.87 -28.30 45.51
CA ALA A 33 -15.62 -28.62 44.09
C ALA A 33 -14.94 -30.00 43.89
N GLY A 34 -14.29 -30.56 44.92
CA GLY A 34 -13.84 -31.95 44.97
C GLY A 34 -14.92 -32.86 45.56
N SER A 35 -14.99 -34.12 45.13
CA SER A 35 -16.11 -35.05 45.38
C SER A 35 -16.38 -35.45 46.85
N ASP A 36 -15.79 -34.80 47.85
CA ASP A 36 -16.05 -35.04 49.27
C ASP A 36 -17.05 -34.02 49.82
N LYS A 37 -18.35 -34.35 49.72
CA LYS A 37 -19.44 -33.62 50.38
C LYS A 37 -19.36 -33.77 51.90
N ALA A 38 -18.47 -33.03 52.55
CA ALA A 38 -18.59 -32.78 53.98
C ALA A 38 -19.84 -31.89 54.21
N LYS A 39 -20.81 -32.38 54.99
CA LYS A 39 -22.00 -31.62 55.41
C LYS A 39 -21.57 -30.29 56.07
N ALA A 40 -21.57 -29.21 55.29
CA ALA A 40 -21.47 -27.87 55.85
C ALA A 40 -22.69 -27.64 56.74
N THR A 41 -22.49 -27.19 57.98
CA THR A 41 -23.59 -26.73 58.82
C THR A 41 -24.27 -25.57 58.11
N GLY A 42 -25.61 -25.48 58.14
CA GLY A 42 -26.36 -24.47 57.38
C GLY A 42 -25.95 -23.03 57.67
N GLN A 43 -25.46 -22.80 58.88
CA GLN A 43 -24.92 -21.53 59.31
C GLN A 43 -23.64 -21.13 58.55
N THR A 44 -22.77 -22.09 58.21
CA THR A 44 -21.55 -21.82 57.43
C THR A 44 -21.86 -21.55 55.96
N ALA A 45 -22.81 -22.29 55.36
CA ALA A 45 -23.27 -22.04 53.99
C ALA A 45 -23.94 -20.65 53.85
N TRP A 46 -24.74 -20.27 54.86
CA TRP A 46 -25.39 -18.96 54.94
C TRP A 46 -24.38 -17.80 55.02
N ILE A 47 -23.41 -17.89 55.94
CA ILE A 47 -22.35 -16.87 56.08
C ILE A 47 -21.56 -16.72 54.77
N THR A 48 -21.34 -17.83 54.06
CA THR A 48 -20.63 -17.82 52.76
C THR A 48 -21.43 -17.12 51.68
N LEU A 49 -22.74 -17.38 51.60
CA LEU A 49 -23.65 -16.70 50.67
C LEU A 49 -23.70 -15.19 50.92
N GLU A 50 -23.88 -14.78 52.18
CA GLU A 50 -23.88 -13.37 52.57
C GLU A 50 -22.55 -12.69 52.20
N THR A 51 -21.43 -13.33 52.52
CA THR A 51 -20.10 -12.78 52.24
C THR A 51 -19.86 -12.62 50.74
N THR A 52 -20.33 -13.58 49.94
CA THR A 52 -20.15 -13.57 48.48
C THR A 52 -21.05 -12.54 47.80
N LEU A 53 -22.30 -12.36 48.26
CA LEU A 53 -23.19 -11.31 47.76
C LEU A 53 -22.65 -9.91 48.07
N ARG A 54 -22.08 -9.71 49.26
CA ARG A 54 -21.40 -8.45 49.62
C ARG A 54 -20.12 -8.23 48.80
N LEU A 55 -19.42 -9.30 48.40
CA LEU A 55 -18.29 -9.20 47.48
C LEU A 55 -18.75 -8.78 46.09
N LEU A 56 -19.81 -9.41 45.57
CA LEU A 56 -20.41 -9.07 44.28
C LEU A 56 -20.91 -7.61 44.27
N GLU A 57 -21.50 -7.12 45.37
CA GLU A 57 -21.93 -5.73 45.52
C GLU A 57 -20.77 -4.76 45.31
N ARG A 58 -19.60 -5.04 45.92
CA ARG A 58 -18.38 -4.24 45.77
C ARG A 58 -17.78 -4.36 44.36
N SER A 59 -17.76 -5.56 43.79
CA SER A 59 -17.31 -5.78 42.41
C SER A 59 -18.23 -5.14 41.37
N SER A 60 -19.44 -4.72 41.75
CA SER A 60 -20.42 -4.08 40.87
C SER A 60 -20.36 -2.54 40.88
N ASP A 61 -19.37 -1.93 41.54
CA ASP A 61 -19.24 -0.47 41.70
C ASP A 61 -19.23 0.33 40.38
N VAL A 62 -18.76 -0.29 39.31
CA VAL A 62 -18.69 0.29 37.96
C VAL A 62 -20.04 0.24 37.23
N PHE A 63 -21.00 -0.55 37.74
CA PHE A 63 -22.34 -0.73 37.18
C PHE A 63 -23.42 -0.31 38.18
N PRO A 64 -23.76 1.00 38.29
CA PRO A 64 -24.71 1.51 39.26
C PRO A 64 -26.07 0.77 39.34
N PRO A 65 -26.70 0.36 38.22
CA PRO A 65 -27.94 -0.43 38.27
C PRO A 65 -27.74 -1.81 38.90
N LEU A 66 -26.64 -2.48 38.56
CA LEU A 66 -26.29 -3.80 39.10
C LEU A 66 -25.99 -3.74 40.60
N LYS A 67 -25.20 -2.74 41.02
CA LYS A 67 -24.93 -2.46 42.42
C LYS A 67 -26.21 -2.21 43.21
N SER A 68 -27.12 -1.37 42.69
CA SER A 68 -28.40 -1.11 43.34
C SER A 68 -29.26 -2.37 43.48
N ALA A 69 -29.24 -3.24 42.48
CA ALA A 69 -29.97 -4.51 42.50
C ALA A 69 -29.38 -5.49 43.54
N VAL A 70 -28.05 -5.64 43.57
CA VAL A 70 -27.36 -6.49 44.54
C VAL A 70 -27.51 -5.94 45.97
N ALA A 71 -27.47 -4.63 46.17
CA ALA A 71 -27.73 -3.99 47.46
C ALA A 71 -29.16 -4.25 47.95
N GLY A 72 -30.16 -4.23 47.04
CA GLY A 72 -31.54 -4.60 47.34
C GLY A 72 -31.68 -6.06 47.79
N LEU A 73 -30.91 -6.98 47.17
CA LEU A 73 -30.85 -8.39 47.56
C LEU A 73 -30.17 -8.59 48.92
N VAL A 74 -29.04 -7.90 49.16
CA VAL A 74 -28.36 -7.89 50.46
C VAL A 74 -29.30 -7.39 51.56
N GLY A 75 -30.11 -6.37 51.28
CA GLY A 75 -31.13 -5.86 52.21
C GLY A 75 -32.28 -6.82 52.52
N CYS A 76 -32.42 -7.92 51.78
CA CYS A 76 -33.44 -8.95 51.98
C CYS A 76 -32.90 -10.24 52.62
N LEU A 77 -31.60 -10.32 52.94
CA LEU A 77 -30.95 -11.55 53.44
C LEU A 77 -31.62 -12.10 54.71
N ASP A 78 -31.98 -11.24 55.67
CA ASP A 78 -32.61 -11.66 56.93
C ASP A 78 -33.95 -12.41 56.72
N LEU A 79 -34.68 -12.10 55.65
CA LEU A 79 -35.95 -12.75 55.31
C LEU A 79 -35.74 -14.14 54.72
N ILE A 80 -34.69 -14.31 53.92
CA ILE A 80 -34.34 -15.59 53.30
C ILE A 80 -33.84 -16.57 54.37
N GLN A 81 -33.01 -16.09 55.30
CA GLN A 81 -32.52 -16.91 56.42
C GLN A 81 -33.68 -17.50 57.23
N ALA A 82 -34.75 -16.72 57.40
CA ALA A 82 -35.96 -17.13 58.10
C ALA A 82 -36.88 -18.04 57.26
N ALA A 83 -36.85 -17.92 55.92
CA ALA A 83 -37.74 -18.62 55.00
C ALA A 83 -37.19 -19.95 54.47
N ALA A 84 -35.88 -20.06 54.22
CA ALA A 84 -35.28 -21.23 53.60
C ALA A 84 -34.51 -22.06 54.63
N GLY A 85 -35.09 -23.21 55.00
CA GLY A 85 -34.42 -24.23 55.81
C GLY A 85 -33.51 -25.17 55.01
N ASN A 86 -33.35 -24.95 53.70
CA ASN A 86 -32.65 -25.88 52.80
C ASN A 86 -31.19 -25.43 52.57
N HIS A 87 -30.30 -25.93 53.43
CA HIS A 87 -28.92 -25.46 53.56
C HIS A 87 -28.02 -25.73 52.33
N GLN A 88 -28.44 -26.61 51.42
CA GLN A 88 -27.70 -26.95 50.21
C GLN A 88 -27.86 -25.87 49.12
N ASP A 89 -29.06 -25.30 48.98
CA ASP A 89 -29.35 -24.25 47.99
C ASP A 89 -28.51 -22.99 48.25
N TYR A 90 -28.19 -22.69 49.51
CA TYR A 90 -27.29 -21.59 49.88
C TYR A 90 -25.85 -21.79 49.42
N ALA A 91 -25.36 -23.03 49.50
CA ALA A 91 -24.01 -23.38 49.06
C ALA A 91 -23.89 -23.27 47.53
N ASP A 92 -24.93 -23.72 46.81
CA ASP A 92 -24.98 -23.67 45.35
C ASP A 92 -25.09 -22.21 44.85
N LEU A 93 -25.96 -21.38 45.46
CA LEU A 93 -26.04 -19.95 45.15
C LEU A 93 -24.71 -19.23 45.44
N ALA A 94 -24.09 -19.51 46.59
CA ALA A 94 -22.84 -18.87 46.98
C ALA A 94 -21.72 -19.19 45.98
N SER A 95 -21.63 -20.44 45.53
CA SER A 95 -20.66 -20.85 44.50
C SER A 95 -20.87 -20.10 43.19
N ARG A 96 -22.12 -19.91 42.76
CA ARG A 96 -22.46 -19.23 41.50
C ARG A 96 -22.21 -17.73 41.56
N PHE A 97 -22.59 -17.05 42.65
CA PHE A 97 -22.26 -15.64 42.86
C PHE A 97 -20.74 -15.41 42.95
N ALA A 98 -19.99 -16.36 43.50
CA ALA A 98 -18.52 -16.29 43.53
C ALA A 98 -17.94 -16.42 42.12
N GLY A 99 -18.45 -17.35 41.30
CA GLY A 99 -18.06 -17.48 39.89
C GLY A 99 -18.33 -16.20 39.10
N MET A 100 -19.44 -15.53 39.37
CA MET A 100 -19.79 -14.26 38.72
C MET A 100 -18.93 -13.09 39.21
N ALA A 101 -18.68 -12.96 40.52
CA ALA A 101 -17.76 -11.96 41.06
C ALA A 101 -16.35 -12.15 40.49
N ASN A 102 -15.90 -13.40 40.32
CA ASN A 102 -14.62 -13.71 39.66
C ASN A 102 -14.63 -13.32 38.18
N THR A 103 -15.71 -13.57 37.44
CA THR A 103 -15.83 -13.18 36.02
C THR A 103 -15.80 -11.65 35.86
N LEU A 104 -16.53 -10.93 36.71
CA LEU A 104 -16.51 -9.46 36.73
C LEU A 104 -15.14 -8.93 37.15
N ASN A 105 -14.49 -9.53 38.14
CA ASN A 105 -13.14 -9.16 38.56
C ASN A 105 -12.10 -9.48 37.47
N GLN A 106 -12.25 -10.57 36.73
CA GLN A 106 -11.39 -10.90 35.59
C GLN A 106 -11.57 -9.89 34.46
N TYR A 107 -12.82 -9.52 34.15
CA TYR A 107 -13.14 -8.44 33.23
C TYR A 107 -12.57 -7.09 33.69
N MET A 108 -12.60 -6.79 35.00
CA MET A 108 -11.96 -5.59 35.57
C MET A 108 -10.44 -5.66 35.53
N SER A 109 -9.83 -6.83 35.66
CA SER A 109 -8.37 -7.00 35.53
C SER A 109 -7.90 -6.83 34.09
N GLU A 110 -8.72 -7.21 33.11
CA GLU A 110 -8.49 -6.90 31.69
C GLU A 110 -8.70 -5.40 31.36
N LEU A 111 -9.29 -4.63 32.29
CA LEU A 111 -9.46 -3.18 32.24
C LEU A 111 -8.44 -2.41 33.09
N ASP A 112 -7.55 -3.10 33.83
CA ASP A 112 -6.60 -2.48 34.76
C ASP A 112 -5.46 -1.78 33.99
N PRO A 113 -5.06 -0.53 34.33
CA PRO A 113 -4.22 0.32 33.47
C PRO A 113 -2.77 -0.12 33.32
N ALA A 114 -2.33 -1.16 34.04
CA ALA A 114 -0.92 -1.54 34.15
C ALA A 114 -0.42 -2.47 33.03
N GLU A 115 -1.33 -3.10 32.26
CA GLU A 115 -0.98 -3.94 31.10
C GLU A 115 -1.65 -3.47 29.79
N ALA A 116 -2.15 -2.23 29.75
CA ALA A 116 -2.99 -1.70 28.67
C ALA A 116 -2.19 -0.80 27.69
N ASN A 117 -1.48 -1.42 26.75
CA ASN A 117 -0.66 -0.71 25.76
C ASN A 117 -1.35 -0.56 24.38
N ASN A 118 -2.66 -0.27 24.33
CA ASN A 118 -3.36 0.04 23.06
C ASN A 118 -4.64 0.89 23.25
N ASP A 119 -4.56 2.19 22.96
CA ASP A 119 -5.45 3.21 23.58
C ASP A 119 -6.61 3.75 22.72
N LYS A 120 -6.77 3.32 21.46
CA LYS A 120 -8.03 3.57 20.69
C LYS A 120 -9.05 2.45 20.85
N ILE A 121 -8.55 1.21 20.93
CA ILE A 121 -9.34 -0.01 21.10
C ILE A 121 -9.99 -0.02 22.49
N THR A 122 -9.22 0.31 23.53
CA THR A 122 -9.70 0.31 24.93
C THR A 122 -10.72 1.43 25.21
N GLY A 123 -10.60 2.61 24.58
CA GLY A 123 -11.53 3.72 24.77
C GLY A 123 -12.92 3.50 24.15
N ILE A 124 -12.98 2.81 23.00
CA ILE A 124 -14.24 2.46 22.32
C ILE A 124 -14.84 1.18 22.92
N ILE A 125 -14.03 0.17 23.25
CA ILE A 125 -14.45 -1.01 24.04
C ILE A 125 -15.07 -0.54 25.35
N ARG A 126 -14.46 0.42 26.06
CA ARG A 126 -15.01 1.00 27.30
C ARG A 126 -16.34 1.72 27.06
N ARG A 127 -16.52 2.46 25.96
CA ARG A 127 -17.78 3.15 25.64
C ARG A 127 -18.90 2.20 25.20
N VAL A 128 -18.59 1.17 24.42
CA VAL A 128 -19.55 0.19 23.89
C VAL A 128 -19.91 -0.85 24.95
N ALA A 129 -18.91 -1.39 25.68
CA ALA A 129 -19.15 -2.23 26.85
C ALA A 129 -19.97 -1.50 27.90
N ASN A 130 -19.71 -0.20 28.16
CA ASN A 130 -20.55 0.58 29.07
C ASN A 130 -22.00 0.72 28.56
N ASN A 131 -22.25 0.96 27.27
CA ASN A 131 -23.63 1.12 26.77
C ASN A 131 -24.41 -0.21 26.72
N ILE A 132 -23.77 -1.31 26.32
CA ILE A 132 -24.40 -2.63 26.20
C ILE A 132 -24.61 -3.25 27.59
N ALA A 133 -23.57 -3.23 28.45
CA ALA A 133 -23.68 -3.68 29.82
C ALA A 133 -24.66 -2.82 30.62
N TRP A 134 -24.76 -1.51 30.36
CA TRP A 134 -25.77 -0.65 31.00
C TRP A 134 -27.19 -1.03 30.63
N SER A 135 -27.50 -1.30 29.35
CA SER A 135 -28.85 -1.68 28.94
C SER A 135 -29.31 -3.02 29.52
N ALA A 136 -28.42 -4.01 29.53
CA ALA A 136 -28.68 -5.33 30.09
C ALA A 136 -28.71 -5.30 31.63
N ALA A 137 -27.79 -4.58 32.27
CA ALA A 137 -27.79 -4.35 33.72
C ALA A 137 -29.00 -3.52 34.18
N TYR A 138 -29.51 -2.60 33.35
CA TYR A 138 -30.71 -1.81 33.66
C TYR A 138 -31.99 -2.64 33.56
N ALA A 139 -32.12 -3.51 32.55
CA ALA A 139 -33.21 -4.47 32.46
C ALA A 139 -33.19 -5.48 33.62
N LEU A 140 -32.00 -5.98 33.97
CA LEU A 140 -31.79 -6.85 35.12
C LEU A 140 -32.12 -6.14 36.43
N HIS A 141 -31.67 -4.89 36.62
CA HIS A 141 -32.00 -4.07 37.77
C HIS A 141 -33.51 -3.93 37.95
N ARG A 142 -34.25 -3.62 36.87
CA ARG A 142 -35.70 -3.47 36.92
C ARG A 142 -36.41 -4.77 37.31
N SER A 143 -35.95 -5.91 36.79
CA SER A 143 -36.49 -7.22 37.15
C SER A 143 -36.17 -7.60 38.59
N ILE A 144 -34.93 -7.41 39.06
CA ILE A 144 -34.53 -7.68 40.44
C ILE A 144 -35.26 -6.75 41.41
N ASP A 145 -35.39 -5.47 41.10
CA ASP A 145 -36.09 -4.48 41.93
C ASP A 145 -37.59 -4.80 42.04
N THR A 146 -38.19 -5.36 40.97
CA THR A 146 -39.57 -5.88 41.00
C THR A 146 -39.69 -7.08 41.96
N GLN A 147 -38.73 -8.01 41.94
CA GLN A 147 -38.71 -9.18 42.85
C GLN A 147 -38.43 -8.78 44.30
N VAL A 148 -37.48 -7.87 44.53
CA VAL A 148 -37.15 -7.31 45.86
C VAL A 148 -38.34 -6.54 46.42
N SER A 149 -39.03 -5.75 45.59
CA SER A 149 -40.26 -5.03 45.97
C SER A 149 -41.42 -6.00 46.29
N HIS A 150 -41.54 -7.11 45.57
CA HIS A 150 -42.51 -8.17 45.84
C HIS A 150 -42.25 -8.84 47.21
N ILE A 151 -40.98 -9.12 47.53
CA ILE A 151 -40.55 -9.62 48.84
C ILE A 151 -40.78 -8.57 49.95
N ALA A 152 -40.50 -7.30 49.68
CA ALA A 152 -40.68 -6.19 50.62
C ALA A 152 -42.17 -5.85 50.86
N GLN A 153 -43.06 -6.02 49.88
CA GLN A 153 -44.52 -5.86 50.09
C GLN A 153 -45.09 -6.91 51.03
N LYS A 154 -44.59 -8.15 50.99
CA LYS A 154 -44.95 -9.20 51.97
C LYS A 154 -44.52 -8.83 53.41
N ARG A 155 -43.51 -7.97 53.59
CA ARG A 155 -43.11 -7.38 54.90
C ARG A 155 -44.09 -6.32 55.42
N GLY A 156 -44.77 -5.58 54.53
CA GLY A 156 -45.65 -4.46 54.88
C GLY A 156 -47.07 -4.87 55.35
N ARG A 157 -47.50 -6.10 55.06
CA ARG A 157 -48.79 -6.64 55.48
C ARG A 157 -48.71 -7.29 56.87
N GLY A 158 -48.61 -6.46 57.92
CA GLY A 158 -48.99 -6.83 59.29
C GLY A 158 -47.84 -7.21 60.24
N LYS A 159 -47.92 -6.67 61.47
CA LYS A 159 -46.92 -6.81 62.53
C LYS A 159 -46.73 -8.28 62.95
N GLY A 160 -45.49 -8.75 62.88
CA GLY A 160 -45.02 -9.90 63.65
C GLY A 160 -44.31 -10.95 62.80
N LYS A 161 -43.13 -11.35 63.28
CA LYS A 161 -42.22 -12.43 62.84
C LYS A 161 -42.85 -13.82 62.56
N ARG A 162 -44.18 -13.96 62.48
CA ARG A 162 -44.94 -15.24 62.45
C ARG A 162 -45.62 -15.57 61.11
N LEU A 163 -45.37 -14.82 60.04
CA LEU A 163 -46.06 -15.02 58.75
C LEU A 163 -45.17 -15.54 57.60
N LEU A 164 -43.96 -15.99 57.89
CA LEU A 164 -43.13 -16.80 56.97
C LEU A 164 -43.15 -18.29 57.36
N GLU A 165 -44.21 -18.74 58.03
CA GLU A 165 -44.40 -20.13 58.47
C GLU A 165 -45.21 -20.97 57.45
N SER A 166 -45.81 -20.34 56.42
CA SER A 166 -46.50 -21.05 55.35
C SER A 166 -45.48 -21.57 54.32
N ARG A 167 -45.63 -22.85 53.94
CA ARG A 167 -44.74 -23.51 52.96
C ARG A 167 -44.81 -22.85 51.57
N GLU A 168 -45.96 -22.28 51.21
CA GLU A 168 -46.15 -21.55 49.96
C GLU A 168 -45.35 -20.24 49.92
N ASP A 169 -45.29 -19.50 51.05
CA ASP A 169 -44.53 -18.25 51.11
C ASP A 169 -43.01 -18.48 51.08
N GLN A 170 -42.55 -19.60 51.65
CA GLN A 170 -41.14 -20.03 51.58
C GLN A 170 -40.74 -20.47 50.16
N ASP A 171 -41.62 -21.19 49.47
CA ASP A 171 -41.39 -21.61 48.08
C ASP A 171 -41.41 -20.42 47.10
N ASP A 172 -42.27 -19.43 47.34
CA ASP A 172 -42.33 -18.19 46.55
C ASP A 172 -41.06 -17.36 46.64
N VAL A 173 -40.52 -17.16 47.85
CA VAL A 173 -39.23 -16.45 48.06
C VAL A 173 -38.11 -17.23 47.37
N THR A 174 -38.10 -18.55 47.49
CA THR A 174 -37.11 -19.42 46.83
C THR A 174 -37.18 -19.33 45.30
N LYS A 175 -38.39 -19.28 44.71
CA LYS A 175 -38.60 -19.08 43.27
C LYS A 175 -38.08 -17.74 42.78
N CYS A 176 -38.31 -16.65 43.54
CA CYS A 176 -37.79 -15.33 43.20
C CYS A 176 -36.26 -15.34 43.09
N TYR A 177 -35.58 -16.01 44.02
CA TYR A 177 -34.11 -16.13 44.00
C TYR A 177 -33.57 -16.97 42.83
N ARG A 178 -34.22 -18.09 42.49
CA ARG A 178 -33.85 -18.89 41.32
C ARG A 178 -34.06 -18.15 40.00
N GLU A 179 -35.07 -17.30 39.92
CA GLU A 179 -35.31 -16.46 38.74
C GLU A 179 -34.25 -15.35 38.61
N ILE A 180 -33.88 -14.72 39.72
CA ILE A 180 -32.77 -13.76 39.77
C ILE A 180 -31.47 -14.44 39.30
N GLU A 181 -31.19 -15.64 39.80
CA GLU A 181 -30.03 -16.45 39.40
C GLU A 181 -30.01 -16.76 37.89
N ARG A 182 -31.15 -17.19 37.32
CA ARG A 182 -31.29 -17.46 35.88
C ARG A 182 -30.93 -16.23 35.04
N LEU A 183 -31.46 -15.06 35.43
CA LEU A 183 -31.24 -13.80 34.73
C LEU A 183 -29.76 -13.35 34.78
N PHE A 184 -29.07 -13.60 35.89
CA PHE A 184 -27.63 -13.35 36.01
C PHE A 184 -26.78 -14.30 35.13
N GLN A 185 -27.17 -15.57 35.03
CA GLN A 185 -26.51 -16.55 34.16
C GLN A 185 -26.63 -16.18 32.67
N GLU A 186 -27.80 -15.68 32.26
CA GLU A 186 -28.04 -15.19 30.89
C GLU A 186 -27.17 -13.98 30.55
N LEU A 187 -27.03 -13.04 31.48
CA LEU A 187 -26.15 -11.88 31.33
C LEU A 187 -24.68 -12.30 31.15
N GLN A 188 -24.20 -13.28 31.92
CA GLN A 188 -22.82 -13.78 31.84
C GLN A 188 -22.52 -14.36 30.44
N ASN A 189 -23.47 -15.10 29.87
CA ASN A 189 -23.33 -15.68 28.53
C ASN A 189 -23.40 -14.61 27.42
N ASP A 190 -24.28 -13.62 27.55
CA ASP A 190 -24.46 -12.56 26.55
C ASP A 190 -23.26 -11.60 26.49
N ILE A 191 -22.67 -11.26 27.65
CA ILE A 191 -21.43 -10.47 27.73
C ILE A 191 -20.26 -11.23 27.10
N GLY A 192 -20.11 -12.52 27.40
CA GLY A 192 -19.01 -13.35 26.87
C GLY A 192 -19.04 -13.50 25.34
N LEU A 193 -20.21 -13.71 24.75
CA LEU A 193 -20.36 -13.93 23.31
C LEU A 193 -20.17 -12.64 22.48
N ARG A 194 -20.67 -11.50 22.97
CA ARG A 194 -20.59 -10.22 22.23
C ARG A 194 -19.18 -9.63 22.24
N THR A 195 -18.49 -9.65 23.39
CA THR A 195 -17.10 -9.19 23.50
C THR A 195 -16.16 -10.01 22.59
N LEU A 196 -16.35 -11.33 22.51
CA LEU A 196 -15.60 -12.19 21.59
C LEU A 196 -15.87 -11.88 20.11
N SER A 197 -17.09 -11.48 19.76
CA SER A 197 -17.45 -11.14 18.38
C SER A 197 -16.83 -9.82 17.91
N GLU A 198 -16.79 -8.80 18.79
CA GLU A 198 -16.25 -7.47 18.46
C GLU A 198 -14.71 -7.45 18.44
N VAL A 199 -14.05 -8.16 19.36
CA VAL A 199 -12.58 -8.33 19.35
C VAL A 199 -12.13 -9.06 18.07
N ARG A 200 -12.90 -10.07 17.62
CA ARG A 200 -12.64 -10.74 16.34
C ARG A 200 -12.78 -9.79 15.15
N GLN A 201 -13.83 -8.98 15.11
CA GLN A 201 -14.07 -8.02 14.03
C GLN A 201 -12.98 -6.93 13.96
N GLN A 202 -12.48 -6.44 15.09
CA GLN A 202 -11.42 -5.42 15.12
C GLN A 202 -10.05 -5.98 14.72
N ARG A 203 -9.69 -7.19 15.18
CA ARG A 203 -8.46 -7.88 14.73
C ARG A 203 -8.51 -8.15 13.22
N GLU A 204 -9.69 -8.46 12.71
CA GLU A 204 -9.95 -8.67 11.28
C GLU A 204 -9.76 -7.38 10.47
N MET A 205 -10.28 -6.23 10.92
CA MET A 205 -10.03 -4.95 10.26
C MET A 205 -8.54 -4.53 10.30
N SER A 206 -7.82 -4.82 11.39
CA SER A 206 -6.40 -4.53 11.51
C SER A 206 -5.54 -5.35 10.56
N LEU A 207 -5.80 -6.66 10.44
CA LEU A 207 -5.10 -7.54 9.50
C LEU A 207 -5.36 -7.15 8.05
N LEU A 208 -6.61 -6.85 7.70
CA LEU A 208 -6.97 -6.38 6.37
C LEU A 208 -6.38 -4.98 6.07
N GLY A 209 -6.20 -4.13 7.09
CA GLY A 209 -5.51 -2.84 6.97
C GLY A 209 -4.03 -2.96 6.61
N GLY A 210 -3.37 -4.07 6.95
CA GLY A 210 -1.98 -4.36 6.60
C GLY A 210 -1.75 -4.67 5.12
N LEU A 211 -2.81 -5.00 4.36
CA LEU A 211 -2.75 -5.31 2.92
C LEU A 211 -2.32 -4.13 2.05
N SER A 212 -2.11 -2.93 2.61
CA SER A 212 -1.55 -1.83 1.83
C SER A 212 -2.46 -1.42 0.65
N ALA A 213 -3.78 -1.65 0.78
CA ALA A 213 -4.80 -1.43 -0.24
C ALA A 213 -5.04 0.06 -0.55
N VAL A 214 -5.39 0.37 -1.80
CA VAL A 214 -5.55 1.75 -2.30
C VAL A 214 -7.03 2.07 -2.49
N THR A 215 -7.59 2.87 -1.58
CA THR A 215 -9.00 3.30 -1.65
C THR A 215 -9.31 4.16 -2.87
N ASP A 216 -8.34 4.97 -3.30
CA ASP A 216 -8.49 5.89 -4.45
C ASP A 216 -8.65 5.15 -5.79
N ALA A 217 -8.17 3.91 -5.86
CA ALA A 217 -8.25 3.08 -7.06
C ALA A 217 -9.65 2.46 -7.27
N LYS A 218 -10.55 2.51 -6.28
CA LYS A 218 -11.94 2.09 -6.47
C LYS A 218 -12.63 2.95 -7.54
N TYR A 219 -13.51 2.35 -8.34
CA TYR A 219 -14.15 3.04 -9.45
C TYR A 219 -14.98 4.26 -9.01
N ASN A 220 -15.63 4.20 -7.85
CA ASN A 220 -16.48 5.24 -7.24
C ASN A 220 -15.81 5.94 -6.04
N SER A 221 -14.47 6.01 -6.01
CA SER A 221 -13.72 6.67 -4.94
C SER A 221 -13.92 8.19 -4.91
N SER A 222 -13.54 8.83 -3.80
CA SER A 222 -13.47 10.31 -3.71
C SER A 222 -12.53 10.91 -4.76
N TYR A 223 -11.46 10.19 -5.11
CA TYR A 223 -10.56 10.53 -6.20
C TYR A 223 -11.28 10.52 -7.55
N SER A 224 -12.13 9.51 -7.81
CA SER A 224 -12.98 9.43 -9.01
C SER A 224 -13.85 10.68 -9.19
N THR A 225 -14.49 11.15 -8.11
CA THR A 225 -15.27 12.40 -8.08
C THR A 225 -14.38 13.62 -8.35
N THR A 226 -13.17 13.64 -7.77
CA THR A 226 -12.21 14.75 -7.93
C THR A 226 -11.77 14.93 -9.39
N ILE A 227 -11.67 13.85 -10.16
CA ILE A 227 -11.33 13.89 -11.59
C ILE A 227 -12.57 13.84 -12.51
N LYS A 228 -13.79 13.88 -11.96
CA LYS A 228 -15.08 13.78 -12.67
C LYS A 228 -15.16 12.56 -13.60
N ARG A 229 -14.72 11.39 -13.13
CA ARG A 229 -14.93 10.14 -13.86
C ARG A 229 -16.41 9.72 -13.71
N HIS A 230 -17.02 9.29 -14.81
CA HIS A 230 -18.43 8.89 -14.87
C HIS A 230 -18.66 7.85 -15.97
N GLY A 231 -19.83 7.22 -15.96
CA GLY A 231 -20.28 6.25 -16.96
C GLY A 231 -20.65 6.88 -18.31
N CYS A 232 -21.02 6.03 -19.28
CA CYS A 232 -21.48 6.43 -20.60
C CYS A 232 -22.73 7.30 -20.52
N THR A 233 -22.84 8.26 -21.45
CA THR A 233 -24.06 9.02 -21.67
C THR A 233 -25.20 8.08 -22.07
N ALA A 234 -26.42 8.37 -21.62
CA ALA A 234 -27.59 7.54 -21.90
C ALA A 234 -27.72 7.26 -23.41
N GLU A 235 -28.05 6.00 -23.73
CA GLU A 235 -28.25 5.54 -25.11
C GLU A 235 -27.04 5.79 -26.04
N THR A 236 -25.82 5.76 -25.51
CA THR A 236 -24.55 5.71 -26.26
C THR A 236 -23.80 4.42 -25.93
N ARG A 237 -23.06 3.87 -26.91
CA ARG A 237 -22.30 2.62 -26.76
C ARG A 237 -23.13 1.40 -26.34
N GLU A 238 -24.44 1.39 -26.55
CA GLU A 238 -25.35 0.31 -26.13
C GLU A 238 -24.90 -1.05 -26.67
N LYS A 239 -24.58 -1.16 -27.97
CA LYS A 239 -24.09 -2.41 -28.56
C LYS A 239 -22.86 -2.97 -27.84
N VAL A 240 -21.92 -2.09 -27.48
CA VAL A 240 -20.70 -2.49 -26.74
C VAL A 240 -21.04 -2.93 -25.33
N GLN A 241 -21.93 -2.20 -24.65
CA GLN A 241 -22.39 -2.58 -23.32
C GLN A 241 -23.13 -3.92 -23.34
N ASP A 242 -24.00 -4.15 -24.33
CA ASP A 242 -24.72 -5.41 -24.54
C ASP A 242 -23.75 -6.59 -24.74
N ASP A 243 -22.71 -6.40 -25.53
CA ASP A 243 -21.71 -7.45 -25.78
C ASP A 243 -20.87 -7.74 -24.52
N LEU A 244 -20.54 -6.73 -23.72
CA LEU A 244 -19.91 -6.93 -22.40
C LEU A 244 -20.85 -7.67 -21.45
N GLN A 245 -22.13 -7.30 -21.41
CA GLN A 245 -23.13 -7.97 -20.56
C GLN A 245 -23.29 -9.44 -20.97
N LYS A 246 -23.37 -9.75 -22.27
CA LYS A 246 -23.37 -11.14 -22.78
C LYS A 246 -22.12 -11.89 -22.34
N TRP A 247 -20.94 -11.27 -22.44
CA TRP A 247 -19.70 -11.88 -21.96
C TRP A 247 -19.75 -12.15 -20.45
N VAL A 248 -20.23 -11.22 -19.63
CA VAL A 248 -20.37 -11.44 -18.17
C VAL A 248 -21.28 -12.64 -17.89
N GLN A 249 -22.42 -12.73 -18.59
CA GLN A 249 -23.42 -13.77 -18.37
C GLN A 249 -23.06 -15.14 -18.95
N ASP A 250 -22.04 -15.26 -19.81
CA ASP A 250 -21.63 -16.54 -20.40
C ASP A 250 -20.69 -17.32 -19.45
N PRO A 251 -21.15 -18.36 -18.73
CA PRO A 251 -20.31 -19.11 -17.78
C PRO A 251 -19.15 -19.86 -18.46
N ASN A 252 -19.27 -20.16 -19.76
CA ASN A 252 -18.24 -20.85 -20.55
C ASN A 252 -17.35 -19.89 -21.34
N GLY A 253 -17.65 -18.59 -21.28
CA GLY A 253 -16.89 -17.54 -21.95
C GLY A 253 -15.50 -17.35 -21.34
N ALA A 254 -14.65 -16.61 -22.05
CA ALA A 254 -13.29 -16.33 -21.61
C ALA A 254 -13.27 -15.71 -20.19
N LYS A 255 -12.35 -16.17 -19.34
CA LYS A 255 -12.20 -15.67 -17.96
C LYS A 255 -11.60 -14.26 -17.90
N VAL A 256 -10.89 -13.86 -18.94
CA VAL A 256 -10.31 -12.52 -19.09
C VAL A 256 -10.87 -11.88 -20.35
N PHE A 257 -11.33 -10.64 -20.23
CA PHE A 257 -11.75 -9.80 -21.34
C PHE A 257 -10.85 -8.57 -21.39
N TRP A 258 -10.20 -8.37 -22.54
CA TRP A 258 -9.31 -7.24 -22.78
C TRP A 258 -9.95 -6.26 -23.76
N MET A 259 -10.22 -5.05 -23.27
CA MET A 259 -10.65 -3.93 -24.10
C MET A 259 -9.46 -3.06 -24.48
N SER A 260 -9.06 -3.15 -25.74
CA SER A 260 -7.96 -2.39 -26.32
C SER A 260 -8.47 -1.21 -27.12
N GLY A 261 -7.86 -0.05 -26.95
CA GLY A 261 -8.25 1.14 -27.70
C GLY A 261 -7.29 2.29 -27.52
N MET A 262 -7.23 3.16 -28.52
CA MET A 262 -6.40 4.36 -28.46
C MET A 262 -6.82 5.30 -27.34
N ALA A 263 -5.95 6.26 -27.05
CA ALA A 263 -6.26 7.40 -26.20
C ALA A 263 -7.63 8.00 -26.56
N GLY A 264 -8.51 8.17 -25.57
CA GLY A 264 -9.77 8.90 -25.75
C GLY A 264 -10.89 8.19 -26.50
N THR A 265 -10.82 6.88 -26.71
CA THR A 265 -11.90 6.06 -27.31
C THR A 265 -13.05 5.76 -26.34
N GLY A 266 -12.91 6.05 -25.04
CA GLY A 266 -13.95 5.85 -24.01
C GLY A 266 -13.81 4.59 -23.15
N LYS A 267 -12.63 3.94 -23.13
CA LYS A 267 -12.35 2.73 -22.31
C LYS A 267 -12.73 2.88 -20.84
N THR A 268 -12.19 3.87 -20.15
CA THR A 268 -12.47 4.14 -18.73
C THR A 268 -13.95 4.43 -18.47
N THR A 269 -14.62 5.10 -19.40
CA THR A 269 -16.07 5.38 -19.31
C THR A 269 -16.90 4.10 -19.42
N LEU A 270 -16.53 3.18 -20.33
CA LEU A 270 -17.14 1.86 -20.46
C LEU A 270 -16.86 0.98 -19.24
N ALA A 271 -15.63 0.99 -18.73
CA ALA A 271 -15.25 0.28 -17.50
C ALA A 271 -16.08 0.77 -16.31
N TYR A 272 -16.29 2.09 -16.20
CA TYR A 272 -17.12 2.68 -15.14
C TYR A 272 -18.58 2.23 -15.25
N SER A 273 -19.20 2.32 -16.44
CA SER A 273 -20.57 1.82 -16.64
C SER A 273 -20.71 0.33 -16.41
N LEU A 274 -19.69 -0.47 -16.74
CA LEU A 274 -19.68 -1.90 -16.42
C LEU A 274 -19.68 -2.11 -14.91
N CYS A 275 -18.89 -1.36 -14.13
CA CYS A 275 -18.92 -1.42 -12.66
C CYS A 275 -20.32 -1.10 -12.10
N GLU A 276 -20.95 -0.01 -12.56
CA GLU A 276 -22.30 0.37 -12.10
C GLU A 276 -23.32 -0.75 -12.38
N TRP A 277 -23.30 -1.32 -13.58
CA TRP A 277 -24.18 -2.42 -13.94
C TRP A 277 -23.89 -3.69 -13.12
N LEU A 278 -22.62 -4.02 -12.90
CA LEU A 278 -22.23 -5.18 -12.08
C LEU A 278 -22.71 -5.05 -10.63
N GLU A 279 -22.64 -3.85 -10.03
CA GLU A 279 -23.14 -3.62 -8.67
C GLU A 279 -24.67 -3.78 -8.62
N MET A 280 -25.39 -3.22 -9.59
CA MET A 280 -26.85 -3.37 -9.68
C MET A 280 -27.30 -4.83 -9.83
N ASN A 281 -26.45 -5.69 -10.41
CA ASN A 281 -26.74 -7.11 -10.63
C ASN A 281 -26.08 -8.04 -9.59
N ASN A 282 -25.47 -7.51 -8.52
CA ASN A 282 -24.74 -8.29 -7.50
C ASN A 282 -23.62 -9.19 -8.07
N GLN A 283 -23.01 -8.79 -9.19
CA GLN A 283 -21.90 -9.47 -9.85
C GLN A 283 -20.57 -8.70 -9.71
N PHE A 284 -20.55 -7.60 -8.97
CA PHE A 284 -19.35 -6.81 -8.73
C PHE A 284 -18.46 -7.45 -7.64
N GLY A 285 -17.23 -7.80 -8.01
CA GLY A 285 -16.24 -8.33 -7.06
C GLY A 285 -15.30 -7.24 -6.54
N ALA A 286 -14.56 -6.58 -7.44
CA ALA A 286 -13.61 -5.54 -7.09
C ALA A 286 -13.27 -4.63 -8.29
N SER A 287 -12.68 -3.47 -8.02
CA SER A 287 -12.16 -2.58 -9.06
C SER A 287 -10.80 -1.98 -8.72
N PHE A 288 -9.97 -1.77 -9.73
CA PHE A 288 -8.74 -0.98 -9.65
C PHE A 288 -8.58 -0.12 -10.91
N PHE A 289 -8.67 1.19 -10.76
CA PHE A 289 -8.55 2.16 -11.85
C PHE A 289 -7.18 2.83 -11.78
N CYS A 290 -6.28 2.43 -12.68
CA CYS A 290 -4.95 2.99 -12.78
C CYS A 290 -5.00 4.48 -13.16
N SER A 291 -4.04 5.25 -12.67
CA SER A 291 -3.92 6.68 -13.00
C SER A 291 -2.48 7.15 -12.90
N ARG A 292 -1.93 7.72 -13.98
CA ARG A 292 -0.56 8.30 -14.00
C ARG A 292 -0.38 9.44 -13.00
N THR A 293 -1.49 10.05 -12.62
CA THR A 293 -1.50 11.22 -11.73
C THR A 293 -1.57 10.83 -10.26
N SER A 294 -1.93 9.59 -9.92
CA SER A 294 -1.85 9.11 -8.54
C SER A 294 -0.71 8.13 -8.39
N SER A 295 0.26 8.42 -7.50
CA SER A 295 1.39 7.51 -7.25
C SER A 295 0.93 6.16 -6.71
N SER A 296 -0.12 6.13 -5.87
CA SER A 296 -0.71 4.89 -5.36
C SER A 296 -1.52 4.13 -6.42
N CYS A 297 -2.21 4.82 -7.33
CA CYS A 297 -2.95 4.17 -8.43
C CYS A 297 -2.09 3.83 -9.65
N SER A 298 -0.84 4.30 -9.73
CA SER A 298 0.13 3.93 -10.77
C SER A 298 1.09 2.82 -10.33
N ASP A 299 1.04 2.43 -9.05
CA ASP A 299 1.82 1.34 -8.49
C ASP A 299 1.11 -0.01 -8.71
N PHE A 300 1.65 -0.81 -9.63
CA PHE A 300 1.09 -2.12 -9.98
C PHE A 300 1.11 -3.11 -8.80
N SER A 301 2.05 -2.95 -7.85
CA SER A 301 2.18 -3.84 -6.68
C SER A 301 1.00 -3.72 -5.72
N ARG A 302 0.17 -2.69 -5.88
CA ARG A 302 -1.02 -2.40 -5.07
C ARG A 302 -2.30 -2.99 -5.65
N ILE A 303 -2.28 -3.50 -6.89
CA ILE A 303 -3.48 -3.99 -7.59
C ILE A 303 -4.07 -5.20 -6.86
N VAL A 304 -3.29 -6.27 -6.67
CA VAL A 304 -3.78 -7.52 -6.06
C VAL A 304 -4.20 -7.33 -4.60
N PRO A 305 -3.44 -6.64 -3.73
CA PRO A 305 -3.87 -6.42 -2.35
C PRO A 305 -5.15 -5.59 -2.26
N THR A 306 -5.34 -4.63 -3.18
CA THR A 306 -6.58 -3.83 -3.26
C THR A 306 -7.78 -4.65 -3.75
N ILE A 307 -7.58 -5.59 -4.67
CA ILE A 307 -8.61 -6.54 -5.12
C ILE A 307 -8.98 -7.49 -3.98
N ALA A 308 -7.99 -8.11 -3.31
CA ALA A 308 -8.21 -9.02 -2.19
C ALA A 308 -8.95 -8.31 -1.05
N HIS A 309 -8.56 -7.09 -0.70
CA HIS A 309 -9.25 -6.31 0.31
C HIS A 309 -10.71 -6.03 -0.06
N GLN A 310 -11.02 -5.73 -1.33
CA GLN A 310 -12.40 -5.53 -1.79
C GLN A 310 -13.23 -6.82 -1.79
N LEU A 311 -12.65 -7.94 -2.27
CA LEU A 311 -13.30 -9.24 -2.24
C LEU A 311 -13.62 -9.69 -0.81
N ALA A 312 -12.73 -9.38 0.15
CA ALA A 312 -12.99 -9.63 1.57
C ALA A 312 -14.16 -8.79 2.12
N GLN A 313 -14.41 -7.60 1.57
CA GLN A 313 -15.57 -6.79 1.97
C GLN A 313 -16.89 -7.38 1.44
N CYS A 314 -16.90 -7.97 0.25
CA CYS A 314 -18.12 -8.49 -0.37
C CYS A 314 -18.37 -10.00 -0.12
N SER A 315 -17.35 -10.79 0.26
CA SER A 315 -17.46 -12.24 0.47
C SER A 315 -16.93 -12.64 1.86
N PRO A 316 -17.82 -12.90 2.84
CA PRO A 316 -17.42 -13.40 4.16
C PRO A 316 -16.62 -14.71 4.15
N PRO A 317 -16.94 -15.72 3.31
CA PRO A 317 -16.14 -16.94 3.21
C PRO A 317 -14.70 -16.67 2.74
N PHE A 318 -14.54 -15.86 1.69
CA PHE A 318 -13.24 -15.46 1.19
C PHE A 318 -12.48 -14.64 2.25
N ARG A 319 -13.15 -13.73 2.96
CA ARG A 319 -12.55 -12.95 4.06
C ARG A 319 -11.95 -13.84 5.14
N SER A 320 -12.67 -14.90 5.53
CA SER A 320 -12.19 -15.87 6.53
C SER A 320 -10.94 -16.60 6.03
N ALA A 321 -10.95 -17.07 4.78
CA ALA A 321 -9.81 -17.76 4.19
C ALA A 321 -8.59 -16.83 4.01
N LEU A 322 -8.81 -15.59 3.58
CA LEU A 322 -7.77 -14.58 3.43
C LEU A 322 -7.14 -14.21 4.77
N ARG A 323 -7.95 -14.10 5.83
CA ARG A 323 -7.45 -13.86 7.18
C ARG A 323 -6.49 -14.96 7.62
N GLN A 324 -6.79 -16.22 7.32
CA GLN A 324 -5.89 -17.33 7.67
C GLN A 324 -4.55 -17.19 6.95
N ALA A 325 -4.56 -16.84 5.67
CA ALA A 325 -3.34 -16.55 4.91
C ALA A 325 -2.54 -15.39 5.53
N LEU A 326 -3.20 -14.32 5.97
CA LEU A 326 -2.54 -13.17 6.60
C LEU A 326 -2.00 -13.45 8.00
N ILE A 327 -2.54 -14.44 8.72
CA ILE A 327 -1.97 -14.90 9.99
C ILE A 327 -0.67 -15.67 9.74
N GLU A 328 -0.61 -16.42 8.64
CA GLU A 328 0.57 -17.20 8.24
C GLU A 328 1.67 -16.31 7.64
N ASN A 329 1.29 -15.30 6.86
CA ASN A 329 2.19 -14.34 6.23
C ASN A 329 1.60 -12.92 6.23
N SER A 330 1.93 -12.10 7.24
CA SER A 330 1.37 -10.75 7.39
C SER A 330 1.90 -9.73 6.38
N GLU A 331 3.08 -9.99 5.79
CA GLU A 331 3.78 -9.07 4.88
C GLU A 331 3.50 -9.33 3.40
N VAL A 332 2.65 -10.31 3.08
CA VAL A 332 2.37 -10.73 1.70
C VAL A 332 1.89 -9.58 0.80
N GLY A 333 1.22 -8.57 1.36
CA GLY A 333 0.78 -7.39 0.62
C GLY A 333 1.92 -6.51 0.07
N GLY A 334 3.12 -6.62 0.65
CA GLY A 334 4.33 -5.94 0.17
C GLY A 334 5.29 -6.84 -0.60
N GLN A 335 4.96 -8.13 -0.77
CA GLN A 335 5.79 -9.11 -1.47
C GLN A 335 5.55 -9.07 -2.99
N ASN A 336 6.27 -9.91 -3.72
CA ASN A 336 6.19 -9.97 -5.18
C ASN A 336 4.78 -10.35 -5.69
N ILE A 337 4.48 -9.94 -6.92
CA ILE A 337 3.13 -10.09 -7.50
C ILE A 337 2.71 -11.56 -7.64
N VAL A 338 3.65 -12.50 -7.78
CA VAL A 338 3.37 -13.94 -7.87
C VAL A 338 2.83 -14.46 -6.54
N LEU A 339 3.51 -14.13 -5.44
CA LEU A 339 3.07 -14.47 -4.07
C LEU A 339 1.76 -13.77 -3.74
N GLN A 340 1.61 -12.50 -4.11
CA GLN A 340 0.34 -11.78 -3.95
C GLN A 340 -0.81 -12.53 -4.65
N PHE A 341 -0.69 -12.89 -5.94
CA PHE A 341 -1.75 -13.63 -6.64
C PHE A 341 -2.05 -14.98 -5.99
N LYS A 342 -1.01 -15.71 -5.58
CA LYS A 342 -1.15 -17.03 -4.99
C LYS A 342 -1.81 -16.98 -3.62
N GLU A 343 -1.23 -16.23 -2.68
CA GLU A 343 -1.62 -16.23 -1.26
C GLU A 343 -2.78 -15.28 -0.95
N LEU A 344 -2.96 -14.19 -1.71
CA LEU A 344 -4.06 -13.24 -1.48
C LEU A 344 -5.32 -13.54 -2.30
N LEU A 345 -5.19 -14.21 -3.46
CA LEU A 345 -6.34 -14.53 -4.32
C LEU A 345 -6.54 -16.04 -4.47
N GLN A 346 -5.58 -16.75 -5.07
CA GLN A 346 -5.79 -18.14 -5.48
C GLN A 346 -6.10 -19.08 -4.31
N GLU A 347 -5.24 -19.11 -3.28
CA GLU A 347 -5.42 -20.02 -2.15
C GLU A 347 -6.68 -19.68 -1.33
N PRO A 348 -6.97 -18.40 -0.99
CA PRO A 348 -8.21 -18.08 -0.30
C PRO A 348 -9.47 -18.35 -1.13
N LEU A 349 -9.46 -18.08 -2.44
CA LEU A 349 -10.58 -18.39 -3.35
C LEU A 349 -10.80 -19.90 -3.47
N SER A 350 -9.73 -20.70 -3.57
CA SER A 350 -9.83 -22.16 -3.65
C SER A 350 -10.43 -22.75 -2.37
N LYS A 351 -10.10 -22.19 -1.20
CA LYS A 351 -10.67 -22.60 0.10
C LYS A 351 -12.14 -22.19 0.28
N SER A 352 -12.63 -21.22 -0.51
CA SER A 352 -13.98 -20.65 -0.38
C SER A 352 -14.85 -20.82 -1.64
N GLU A 353 -14.39 -21.62 -2.62
CA GLU A 353 -14.99 -21.71 -3.95
C GLU A 353 -16.46 -22.15 -3.95
N ALA A 354 -16.83 -23.07 -3.06
CA ALA A 354 -18.20 -23.58 -2.95
C ALA A 354 -19.22 -22.55 -2.46
N GLU A 355 -18.77 -21.48 -1.80
CA GLU A 355 -19.62 -20.49 -1.12
C GLU A 355 -19.57 -19.09 -1.78
N ILE A 356 -18.69 -18.90 -2.77
CA ILE A 356 -18.61 -17.65 -3.53
C ILE A 356 -19.70 -17.60 -4.60
N SER A 357 -20.41 -16.47 -4.68
CA SER A 357 -21.37 -16.19 -5.74
C SER A 357 -20.73 -16.37 -7.12
N LYS A 358 -21.32 -17.23 -7.95
CA LYS A 358 -20.83 -17.47 -9.31
C LYS A 358 -21.00 -16.20 -10.16
N GLY A 359 -19.97 -15.87 -10.93
CA GLY A 359 -20.02 -14.76 -11.90
C GLY A 359 -19.56 -13.40 -11.37
N LEU A 360 -18.80 -13.36 -10.26
CA LEU A 360 -18.15 -12.13 -9.82
C LEU A 360 -17.11 -11.66 -10.85
N VAL A 361 -17.11 -10.35 -11.12
CA VAL A 361 -16.21 -9.70 -12.06
C VAL A 361 -15.30 -8.71 -11.33
N VAL A 362 -14.01 -8.76 -11.66
CA VAL A 362 -12.99 -7.82 -11.23
C VAL A 362 -12.63 -6.91 -12.40
N VAL A 363 -12.65 -5.59 -12.19
CA VAL A 363 -12.39 -4.58 -13.22
C VAL A 363 -11.03 -3.91 -12.98
N ILE A 364 -10.12 -4.00 -13.95
CA ILE A 364 -8.81 -3.32 -13.93
C ILE A 364 -8.77 -2.34 -15.11
N ASP A 365 -8.89 -1.04 -14.83
CA ASP A 365 -8.96 -0.01 -15.87
C ASP A 365 -7.61 0.68 -16.09
N ALA A 366 -7.33 1.02 -17.35
CA ALA A 366 -6.22 1.85 -17.80
C ALA A 366 -4.85 1.31 -17.37
N LEU A 367 -4.61 0.01 -17.53
CA LEU A 367 -3.39 -0.64 -17.04
C LEU A 367 -2.09 -0.05 -17.64
N ASP A 368 -2.16 0.59 -18.82
CA ASP A 368 -1.07 1.36 -19.43
C ASP A 368 -0.68 2.65 -18.67
N GLU A 369 -1.44 3.01 -17.63
CA GLU A 369 -1.17 4.15 -16.77
C GLU A 369 -0.32 3.82 -15.52
N CYS A 370 0.03 2.55 -15.33
CA CYS A 370 1.00 2.14 -14.32
C CYS A 370 2.43 2.58 -14.69
N GLY A 371 3.21 2.99 -13.68
CA GLY A 371 4.53 3.60 -13.91
C GLY A 371 5.63 2.62 -14.31
N ASN A 372 5.48 1.33 -13.98
CA ASN A 372 6.47 0.28 -14.24
C ASN A 372 5.93 -0.70 -15.30
N LYS A 373 6.46 -0.61 -16.53
CA LYS A 373 6.01 -1.45 -17.66
C LYS A 373 6.33 -2.93 -17.49
N ASP A 374 7.48 -3.25 -16.89
CA ASP A 374 7.85 -4.65 -16.62
C ASP A 374 6.94 -5.24 -15.53
N GLY A 375 6.64 -4.45 -14.51
CA GLY A 375 5.63 -4.74 -13.48
C GLY A 375 4.25 -5.04 -14.05
N VAL A 376 3.81 -4.25 -15.03
CA VAL A 376 2.55 -4.49 -15.76
C VAL A 376 2.61 -5.80 -16.54
N ARG A 377 3.72 -6.09 -17.24
CA ARG A 377 3.93 -7.35 -17.97
C ARG A 377 3.76 -8.56 -17.05
N LEU A 378 4.40 -8.52 -15.86
CA LEU A 378 4.27 -9.55 -14.82
C LEU A 378 2.83 -9.73 -14.33
N MET A 379 2.16 -8.61 -14.04
CA MET A 379 0.78 -8.65 -13.54
C MET A 379 -0.13 -9.34 -14.56
N LEU A 380 0.02 -9.02 -15.85
CA LEU A 380 -0.71 -9.67 -16.94
C LEU A 380 -0.35 -11.16 -17.06
N GLU A 381 0.92 -11.52 -16.93
CA GLU A 381 1.34 -12.93 -16.94
C GLU A 381 0.69 -13.72 -15.82
N MET A 382 0.68 -13.19 -14.59
CA MET A 382 0.04 -13.83 -13.46
C MET A 382 -1.48 -13.88 -13.62
N LEU A 383 -2.09 -12.79 -14.08
CA LEU A 383 -3.52 -12.73 -14.34
C LEU A 383 -3.95 -13.82 -15.34
N LEU A 384 -3.28 -13.92 -16.49
CA LEU A 384 -3.60 -14.92 -17.52
C LEU A 384 -3.30 -16.35 -17.06
N LYS A 385 -2.27 -16.55 -16.24
CA LYS A 385 -1.92 -17.85 -15.65
C LYS A 385 -2.95 -18.32 -14.61
N PHE A 386 -3.42 -17.44 -13.73
CA PHE A 386 -4.28 -17.82 -12.60
C PHE A 386 -5.77 -17.73 -12.92
N ALA A 387 -6.22 -16.76 -13.73
CA ALA A 387 -7.64 -16.52 -14.00
C ALA A 387 -8.45 -17.75 -14.47
N PRO A 388 -7.91 -18.68 -15.30
CA PRO A 388 -8.63 -19.90 -15.68
C PRO A 388 -9.11 -20.75 -14.50
N ASN A 389 -8.35 -20.76 -13.41
CA ASN A 389 -8.59 -21.59 -12.22
C ASN A 389 -9.34 -20.84 -11.11
N LEU A 390 -9.79 -19.61 -11.36
CA LEU A 390 -10.50 -18.81 -10.36
C LEU A 390 -12.00 -18.77 -10.63
N PRO A 391 -12.84 -18.69 -9.58
CA PRO A 391 -14.28 -18.47 -9.72
C PRO A 391 -14.63 -17.02 -10.08
N LEU A 392 -13.70 -16.27 -10.68
CA LEU A 392 -13.82 -14.86 -11.04
C LEU A 392 -13.67 -14.67 -12.55
N LYS A 393 -14.24 -13.59 -13.07
CA LYS A 393 -13.90 -13.04 -14.38
C LYS A 393 -13.15 -11.72 -14.21
N PHE A 394 -12.29 -11.40 -15.18
CA PHE A 394 -11.48 -10.18 -15.16
C PHE A 394 -11.74 -9.36 -16.41
N PHE A 395 -12.10 -8.10 -16.23
CA PHE A 395 -12.22 -7.13 -17.31
C PHE A 395 -11.06 -6.15 -17.21
N VAL A 396 -10.23 -6.09 -18.25
CA VAL A 396 -9.00 -5.30 -18.29
C VAL A 396 -9.09 -4.30 -19.44
N THR A 397 -8.76 -3.03 -19.19
CA THR A 397 -8.64 -2.03 -20.26
C THR A 397 -7.21 -1.51 -20.37
N SER A 398 -6.76 -1.25 -21.60
CA SER A 398 -5.50 -0.56 -21.83
C SER A 398 -5.40 0.06 -23.23
N ARG A 399 -4.39 0.89 -23.45
CA ARG A 399 -3.86 1.15 -24.81
C ARG A 399 -3.12 -0.09 -25.34
N PRO A 400 -3.04 -0.25 -26.68
CA PRO A 400 -2.21 -1.29 -27.30
C PRO A 400 -0.73 -0.90 -27.25
N GLU A 401 -0.20 -0.63 -26.05
CA GLU A 401 1.25 -0.47 -25.89
C GLU A 401 1.93 -1.81 -26.18
N PRO A 402 3.12 -1.83 -26.82
CA PRO A 402 3.76 -3.08 -27.26
C PRO A 402 3.82 -4.15 -26.16
N VAL A 403 4.26 -3.77 -24.95
CA VAL A 403 4.39 -4.68 -23.80
C VAL A 403 3.07 -5.37 -23.42
N ILE A 404 1.95 -4.63 -23.43
CA ILE A 404 0.64 -5.17 -23.08
C ILE A 404 0.07 -5.97 -24.25
N HIS A 405 0.21 -5.43 -25.46
CA HIS A 405 -0.28 -6.06 -26.67
C HIS A 405 0.38 -7.43 -26.87
N ASP A 406 1.71 -7.48 -26.91
CA ASP A 406 2.49 -8.69 -27.15
C ASP A 406 2.14 -9.79 -26.13
N LYS A 407 1.89 -9.42 -24.87
CA LYS A 407 1.50 -10.38 -23.83
C LYS A 407 0.05 -10.84 -23.97
N MET A 408 -0.89 -9.94 -24.21
CA MET A 408 -2.31 -10.28 -24.35
C MET A 408 -2.62 -11.05 -25.64
N THR A 409 -1.79 -10.90 -26.68
CA THR A 409 -1.90 -11.64 -27.95
C THR A 409 -0.95 -12.83 -28.04
N SER A 410 -0.20 -13.15 -26.98
CA SER A 410 0.73 -14.27 -26.96
C SER A 410 -0.03 -15.60 -27.12
N PRO A 411 0.50 -16.57 -27.90
CA PRO A 411 -0.08 -17.91 -28.03
C PRO A 411 0.07 -18.78 -26.76
N GLU A 412 0.82 -18.32 -25.75
CA GLU A 412 1.00 -19.04 -24.48
C GLU A 412 -0.18 -18.84 -23.53
N GLY A 413 -1.15 -19.76 -23.53
CA GLY A 413 -2.29 -19.80 -22.60
C GLY A 413 -3.66 -19.75 -23.27
N ILE A 414 -4.73 -19.57 -22.49
CA ILE A 414 -6.08 -19.32 -23.03
C ILE A 414 -6.17 -17.83 -23.38
N PRO A 415 -6.32 -17.45 -24.66
CA PRO A 415 -6.32 -16.05 -25.05
C PRO A 415 -7.53 -15.32 -24.43
N PRO A 416 -7.35 -14.06 -24.00
CA PRO A 416 -8.47 -13.26 -23.51
C PRO A 416 -9.47 -13.01 -24.64
N ALA A 417 -10.74 -12.81 -24.29
CA ALA A 417 -11.69 -12.21 -25.23
C ALA A 417 -11.22 -10.79 -25.54
N LEU A 418 -10.96 -10.49 -26.81
CA LEU A 418 -10.39 -9.23 -27.25
C LEU A 418 -11.47 -8.38 -27.93
N MET A 419 -11.57 -7.13 -27.50
CA MET A 419 -12.35 -6.12 -28.20
C MET A 419 -11.49 -4.90 -28.51
N HIS A 420 -11.23 -4.68 -29.79
CA HIS A 420 -10.63 -3.45 -30.27
C HIS A 420 -11.72 -2.39 -30.46
N LEU A 421 -11.68 -1.34 -29.65
CA LEU A 421 -12.68 -0.25 -29.76
C LEU A 421 -12.64 0.49 -31.10
N HIS A 422 -11.55 0.38 -31.85
CA HIS A 422 -11.42 0.97 -33.18
C HIS A 422 -12.07 0.11 -34.28
N ASP A 423 -12.42 -1.14 -33.99
CA ASP A 423 -13.13 -2.05 -34.91
C ASP A 423 -14.66 -1.90 -34.81
N VAL A 424 -15.15 -1.09 -33.86
CA VAL A 424 -16.56 -0.71 -33.80
C VAL A 424 -16.89 0.16 -35.02
N GLU A 425 -17.97 -0.16 -35.74
CA GLU A 425 -18.35 0.52 -36.98
C GLU A 425 -18.31 2.05 -36.81
N GLN A 426 -17.57 2.71 -37.71
CA GLN A 426 -17.33 4.16 -37.64
C GLN A 426 -18.64 4.97 -37.61
N ASP A 427 -19.66 4.50 -38.35
CA ASP A 427 -20.98 5.12 -38.39
C ASP A 427 -21.73 5.02 -37.05
N LEU A 428 -21.54 3.93 -36.28
CA LEU A 428 -22.11 3.79 -34.94
C LEU A 428 -21.45 4.78 -33.97
N VAL A 429 -20.11 4.87 -34.00
CA VAL A 429 -19.35 5.77 -33.14
C VAL A 429 -19.66 7.23 -33.43
N GLU A 430 -19.79 7.61 -34.71
CA GLU A 430 -20.16 8.96 -35.11
C GLU A 430 -21.57 9.34 -34.62
N ARG A 431 -22.54 8.42 -34.70
CA ARG A 431 -23.90 8.64 -34.16
C ARG A 431 -23.89 8.85 -32.64
N ASP A 432 -23.13 8.04 -31.90
CA ASP A 432 -22.99 8.19 -30.46
C ASP A 432 -22.34 9.52 -30.09
N ILE A 433 -21.29 9.94 -30.82
CA ILE A 433 -20.65 11.24 -30.66
C ILE A 433 -21.64 12.38 -30.97
N GLN A 434 -22.43 12.26 -32.03
CA GLN A 434 -23.46 13.23 -32.38
C GLN A 434 -24.47 13.39 -31.24
N LYS A 435 -24.89 12.28 -30.62
CA LYS A 435 -25.82 12.29 -29.50
C LYS A 435 -25.21 12.96 -28.27
N TYR A 436 -24.00 12.55 -27.89
CA TYR A 436 -23.22 13.16 -26.82
C TYR A 436 -23.07 14.69 -27.01
N LEU A 437 -22.65 15.13 -28.20
CA LEU A 437 -22.50 16.55 -28.51
C LEU A 437 -23.84 17.30 -28.48
N THR A 438 -24.92 16.65 -28.90
CA THR A 438 -26.27 17.23 -28.85
C THR A 438 -26.67 17.53 -27.41
N GLU A 439 -26.47 16.56 -26.52
CA GLU A 439 -26.82 16.67 -25.11
C GLU A 439 -25.96 17.73 -24.40
N VAL A 440 -24.64 17.63 -24.52
CA VAL A 440 -23.69 18.51 -23.82
C VAL A 440 -23.76 19.96 -24.30
N LEU A 441 -24.05 20.21 -25.59
CA LEU A 441 -24.18 21.56 -26.14
C LEU A 441 -25.63 22.09 -26.16
N SER A 442 -26.61 21.29 -25.73
CA SER A 442 -28.00 21.75 -25.62
C SER A 442 -28.20 23.00 -24.75
N PRO A 443 -27.42 23.25 -23.67
CA PRO A 443 -27.59 24.46 -22.85
C PRO A 443 -27.12 25.75 -23.53
N MET A 444 -26.38 25.66 -24.65
CA MET A 444 -25.85 26.80 -25.38
C MET A 444 -26.97 27.68 -25.94
N ARG A 445 -26.76 29.01 -25.98
CA ARG A 445 -27.70 29.97 -26.56
C ARG A 445 -27.05 30.80 -27.68
N PRO A 446 -27.54 30.72 -28.94
CA PRO A 446 -28.51 29.74 -29.44
C PRO A 446 -27.90 28.32 -29.48
N PRO A 447 -28.72 27.25 -29.38
CA PRO A 447 -28.23 25.89 -29.46
C PRO A 447 -27.69 25.60 -30.88
N PRO A 448 -26.68 24.72 -31.03
CA PRO A 448 -26.14 24.38 -32.34
C PRO A 448 -27.18 23.73 -33.24
N LYS A 449 -27.18 24.06 -34.54
CA LYS A 449 -28.04 23.39 -35.53
C LYS A 449 -27.58 21.95 -35.74
N LYS A 450 -28.50 21.05 -36.10
CA LYS A 450 -28.20 19.63 -36.38
C LYS A 450 -27.00 19.44 -37.32
N ARG A 451 -26.94 20.19 -38.44
CA ARG A 451 -25.82 20.15 -39.39
C ARG A 451 -24.47 20.53 -38.79
N GLN A 452 -24.45 21.41 -37.78
CA GLN A 452 -23.24 21.81 -37.07
C GLN A 452 -22.76 20.68 -36.15
N ILE A 453 -23.67 20.04 -35.41
CA ILE A 453 -23.35 18.85 -34.61
C ILE A 453 -22.82 17.72 -35.50
N GLU A 454 -23.50 17.40 -36.61
CA GLU A 454 -23.05 16.38 -37.58
C GLU A 454 -21.65 16.69 -38.14
N ARG A 455 -21.32 17.97 -38.33
CA ARG A 455 -19.96 18.36 -38.74
C ARG A 455 -18.93 18.17 -37.63
N LEU A 456 -19.26 18.51 -36.38
CA LEU A 456 -18.37 18.28 -35.24
C LEU A 456 -18.15 16.78 -34.97
N ALA A 457 -19.21 15.96 -35.11
CA ALA A 457 -19.12 14.51 -34.98
C ALA A 457 -18.18 13.92 -36.03
N ARG A 458 -18.36 14.27 -37.32
CA ARG A 458 -17.42 13.88 -38.40
C ARG A 458 -15.98 14.31 -38.14
N ASN A 459 -15.78 15.53 -37.63
CA ASN A 459 -14.45 16.03 -37.32
C ASN A 459 -13.80 15.27 -36.15
N SER A 460 -14.60 14.68 -35.26
CA SER A 460 -14.12 13.91 -34.11
C SER A 460 -13.64 12.50 -34.51
N GLY A 461 -14.00 12.03 -35.71
CA GLY A 461 -13.72 10.66 -36.13
C GLY A 461 -14.30 9.66 -35.12
N SER A 462 -13.46 8.75 -34.63
CA SER A 462 -13.82 7.76 -33.61
C SER A 462 -13.45 8.18 -32.17
N LEU A 463 -13.03 9.44 -31.95
CA LEU A 463 -12.42 9.90 -30.71
C LEU A 463 -13.39 10.73 -29.87
N PHE A 464 -13.98 10.12 -28.83
CA PHE A 464 -14.83 10.82 -27.87
C PHE A 464 -14.10 11.93 -27.11
N ILE A 465 -12.79 11.78 -26.87
CA ILE A 465 -12.01 12.85 -26.23
C ILE A 465 -11.99 14.12 -27.09
N TYR A 466 -11.97 13.98 -28.43
CA TYR A 466 -12.03 15.12 -29.34
C TYR A 466 -13.36 15.85 -29.14
N ALA A 467 -14.46 15.11 -29.19
CA ALA A 467 -15.80 15.64 -29.00
C ALA A 467 -15.98 16.32 -27.63
N ALA A 468 -15.49 15.69 -26.56
CA ALA A 468 -15.55 16.22 -25.20
C ALA A 468 -14.71 17.49 -25.04
N THR A 469 -13.48 17.52 -25.57
CA THR A 469 -12.61 18.71 -25.54
C THR A 469 -13.21 19.85 -26.36
N VAL A 470 -13.77 19.56 -27.54
CA VAL A 470 -14.49 20.55 -28.36
C VAL A 470 -15.71 21.10 -27.63
N ALA A 471 -16.53 20.24 -27.01
CA ALA A 471 -17.71 20.67 -26.28
C ALA A 471 -17.34 21.58 -25.11
N ARG A 472 -16.33 21.20 -24.32
CA ARG A 472 -15.80 22.03 -23.21
C ARG A 472 -15.18 23.34 -23.70
N TYR A 473 -14.56 23.35 -24.88
CA TYR A 473 -14.06 24.59 -25.48
C TYR A 473 -15.20 25.51 -25.90
N ILE A 474 -16.22 24.99 -26.59
CA ILE A 474 -17.35 25.78 -27.10
C ILE A 474 -18.20 26.32 -25.95
N HIS A 475 -18.55 25.47 -24.99
CA HIS A 475 -19.47 25.79 -23.91
C HIS A 475 -18.95 25.28 -22.55
N PRO A 476 -17.95 25.95 -21.95
CA PRO A 476 -17.50 25.65 -20.60
C PRO A 476 -18.58 26.06 -19.58
N GLY A 477 -19.03 25.13 -18.74
CA GLY A 477 -20.14 25.37 -17.80
C GLY A 477 -19.92 26.48 -16.76
N ASP A 478 -18.66 26.82 -16.47
CA ASP A 478 -18.30 27.69 -15.33
C ASP A 478 -17.81 29.09 -15.74
N ILE A 479 -17.71 29.38 -17.05
CA ILE A 479 -17.08 30.63 -17.54
C ILE A 479 -17.94 31.22 -18.68
N PRO A 480 -18.33 32.50 -18.59
CA PRO A 480 -19.01 33.17 -19.69
C PRO A 480 -18.06 33.32 -20.88
N VAL A 481 -18.44 32.75 -22.03
CA VAL A 481 -17.68 32.82 -23.28
C VAL A 481 -18.63 33.05 -24.46
N ASP A 482 -18.11 33.57 -25.57
CA ASP A 482 -18.85 33.60 -26.83
C ASP A 482 -18.86 32.21 -27.47
N SER A 483 -19.82 31.37 -27.04
CA SER A 483 -19.96 30.01 -27.54
C SER A 483 -20.25 29.98 -29.05
N ALA A 484 -20.93 30.99 -29.60
CA ALA A 484 -21.26 31.05 -31.03
C ALA A 484 -20.01 31.30 -31.87
N ALA A 485 -19.13 32.22 -31.46
CA ALA A 485 -17.85 32.45 -32.11
C ALA A 485 -16.93 31.23 -32.00
N ARG A 486 -16.85 30.58 -30.83
CA ARG A 486 -16.04 29.36 -30.64
C ARG A 486 -16.51 28.20 -31.51
N LEU A 487 -17.83 27.99 -31.60
CA LEU A 487 -18.44 27.01 -32.49
C LEU A 487 -18.07 27.30 -33.96
N LYS A 488 -18.17 28.57 -34.38
CA LYS A 488 -17.81 28.99 -35.74
C LYS A 488 -16.33 28.71 -36.03
N THR A 489 -15.42 29.01 -35.11
CA THR A 489 -13.97 28.73 -35.25
C THR A 489 -13.71 27.24 -35.45
N MET A 490 -14.32 26.37 -34.64
CA MET A 490 -14.15 24.91 -34.74
C MET A 490 -14.72 24.34 -36.04
N LEU A 491 -15.76 24.96 -36.60
CA LEU A 491 -16.32 24.57 -37.90
C LEU A 491 -15.49 25.06 -39.09
N MET A 492 -14.77 26.19 -38.97
CA MET A 492 -14.01 26.83 -40.05
C MET A 492 -12.59 26.27 -40.23
N LYS A 493 -11.89 25.88 -39.16
CA LYS A 493 -10.47 25.46 -39.23
C LYS A 493 -10.21 24.11 -39.92
N ASN A 494 -11.25 23.31 -40.18
CA ASN A 494 -11.12 21.95 -40.75
C ASN A 494 -11.70 21.84 -42.17
N VAL A 495 -11.61 22.90 -42.99
CA VAL A 495 -12.20 22.94 -44.36
C VAL A 495 -11.23 22.45 -45.44
N GLU A 496 -9.91 22.43 -45.20
CA GLU A 496 -8.93 21.99 -46.21
C GLU A 496 -8.32 20.63 -45.83
N ARG A 497 -8.78 19.54 -46.46
CA ARG A 497 -8.06 18.25 -46.49
C ARG A 497 -7.66 17.94 -47.93
N PRO A 498 -6.37 17.83 -48.27
CA PRO A 498 -5.94 16.94 -49.34
C PRO A 498 -6.18 15.51 -48.87
N LYS A 499 -6.93 14.71 -49.64
CA LYS A 499 -6.98 13.26 -49.43
C LYS A 499 -5.60 12.70 -49.75
N GLY A 500 -4.83 12.31 -48.72
CA GLY A 500 -3.56 11.58 -48.90
C GLY A 500 -2.35 12.22 -48.21
N GLY A 501 -2.39 12.37 -46.89
CA GLY A 501 -1.21 12.72 -46.07
C GLY A 501 -0.90 11.58 -45.08
N SER A 502 0.37 11.27 -44.90
CA SER A 502 0.93 10.12 -44.15
C SER A 502 0.23 9.79 -42.82
N GLY A 503 -0.11 8.52 -42.60
CA GLY A 503 -0.76 8.01 -41.38
C GLY A 503 0.03 8.22 -40.09
N LYS A 504 -0.13 9.40 -39.47
CA LYS A 504 0.31 9.63 -38.08
C LYS A 504 -0.86 9.40 -37.12
N GLN A 505 -0.65 8.51 -36.15
CA GLN A 505 -1.63 7.93 -35.22
C GLN A 505 -2.45 8.93 -34.35
N TYR A 506 -2.13 10.23 -34.34
CA TYR A 506 -2.72 11.25 -33.46
C TYR A 506 -3.07 12.58 -34.14
N GLU A 507 -3.03 12.66 -35.47
CA GLU A 507 -3.07 13.93 -36.20
C GLU A 507 -4.31 14.78 -35.89
N GLU A 508 -5.51 14.17 -35.79
CA GLU A 508 -6.72 14.92 -35.42
C GLU A 508 -6.69 15.50 -34.01
N LEU A 509 -6.13 14.78 -33.03
CA LEU A 509 -6.00 15.27 -31.65
C LEU A 509 -4.97 16.37 -31.53
N ASP A 510 -3.86 16.25 -32.25
CA ASP A 510 -2.78 17.23 -32.23
C ASP A 510 -3.25 18.55 -32.83
N GLN A 511 -4.03 18.52 -33.92
CA GLN A 511 -4.68 19.71 -34.49
C GLN A 511 -5.67 20.37 -33.53
N LEU A 512 -6.44 19.57 -32.78
CA LEU A 512 -7.37 20.08 -31.77
C LEU A 512 -6.62 20.77 -30.62
N TYR A 513 -5.61 20.11 -30.04
CA TYR A 513 -4.80 20.69 -28.97
C TYR A 513 -4.09 21.96 -29.43
N ASN A 514 -3.51 21.96 -30.62
CA ASN A 514 -2.91 23.15 -31.19
C ASN A 514 -3.94 24.29 -31.35
N THR A 515 -5.15 23.98 -31.80
CA THR A 515 -6.24 24.97 -31.93
C THR A 515 -6.65 25.54 -30.58
N VAL A 516 -6.86 24.69 -29.58
CA VAL A 516 -7.23 25.10 -28.22
C VAL A 516 -6.13 25.97 -27.60
N LEU A 517 -4.88 25.54 -27.67
CA LEU A 517 -3.74 26.25 -27.09
C LEU A 517 -3.45 27.57 -27.83
N SER A 518 -3.55 27.59 -29.15
CA SER A 518 -3.39 28.84 -29.93
C SER A 518 -4.44 29.90 -29.60
N MET A 519 -5.64 29.48 -29.19
CA MET A 519 -6.69 30.39 -28.73
C MET A 519 -6.51 30.77 -27.26
N ALA A 520 -5.98 29.87 -26.43
CA ALA A 520 -5.67 30.16 -25.03
C ALA A 520 -4.52 31.16 -24.90
N PHE A 521 -3.44 30.97 -25.66
CA PHE A 521 -2.30 31.88 -25.77
C PHE A 521 -2.57 32.98 -26.82
N ASP A 522 -3.63 33.75 -26.57
CA ASP A 522 -4.05 34.88 -27.41
C ASP A 522 -2.90 35.90 -27.58
N LYS A 523 -2.78 36.52 -28.76
CA LYS A 523 -1.81 37.58 -29.03
C LYS A 523 -2.05 38.84 -28.19
N ARG A 524 -3.25 38.99 -27.61
CA ARG A 524 -3.64 40.10 -26.73
C ARG A 524 -3.13 39.97 -25.30
N LEU A 525 -2.67 38.78 -24.89
CA LEU A 525 -2.07 38.60 -23.57
C LEU A 525 -0.74 39.34 -23.51
N GLU A 526 -0.45 39.95 -22.37
CA GLU A 526 0.89 40.47 -22.10
C GLU A 526 1.90 39.31 -22.00
N GLU A 527 3.17 39.61 -22.24
CA GLU A 527 4.24 38.61 -22.19
C GLU A 527 4.32 37.92 -20.82
N SER A 528 4.12 38.67 -19.74
CA SER A 528 4.09 38.15 -18.37
C SER A 528 2.91 37.21 -18.11
N GLU A 529 1.73 37.50 -18.67
CA GLU A 529 0.53 36.65 -18.55
C GLU A 529 0.68 35.36 -19.34
N SER A 530 1.23 35.45 -20.56
CA SER A 530 1.55 34.31 -21.41
C SER A 530 2.59 33.40 -20.73
N GLU A 531 3.61 33.97 -20.11
CA GLU A 531 4.62 33.19 -19.40
C GLU A 531 4.07 32.53 -18.13
N ASN A 532 3.25 33.23 -17.35
CA ASN A 532 2.56 32.63 -16.19
C ASN A 532 1.68 31.45 -16.63
N MET A 533 0.95 31.59 -17.74
CA MET A 533 0.14 30.52 -18.30
C MET A 533 0.97 29.33 -18.75
N ARG A 534 2.12 29.57 -19.38
CA ARG A 534 3.09 28.52 -19.77
C ARG A 534 3.59 27.76 -18.55
N ARG A 535 4.07 28.46 -17.52
CA ARG A 535 4.59 27.86 -16.28
C ARG A 535 3.54 27.04 -15.54
N VAL A 536 2.29 27.53 -15.49
CA VAL A 536 1.13 26.79 -14.96
C VAL A 536 0.86 25.52 -15.75
N LEU A 537 0.80 25.62 -17.07
CA LEU A 537 0.57 24.48 -17.96
C LEU A 537 1.65 23.41 -17.82
N TRP A 538 2.92 23.81 -17.90
CA TRP A 538 4.06 22.89 -17.78
C TRP A 538 4.12 22.25 -16.40
N THR A 539 3.78 22.99 -15.34
CA THR A 539 3.71 22.42 -13.98
C THR A 539 2.60 21.39 -13.86
N ALA A 540 1.41 21.64 -14.44
CA ALA A 540 0.32 20.67 -14.44
C ALA A 540 0.69 19.34 -15.16
N VAL A 541 1.62 19.39 -16.11
CA VAL A 541 2.09 18.24 -16.90
C VAL A 541 3.28 17.53 -16.25
N CYS A 542 4.23 18.29 -15.70
CA CYS A 542 5.48 17.75 -15.14
C CYS A 542 5.36 17.38 -13.67
N ALA A 543 4.33 17.83 -12.96
CA ALA A 543 4.08 17.45 -11.57
C ALA A 543 3.95 15.93 -11.43
N ARG A 544 4.45 15.40 -10.32
CA ARG A 544 4.42 13.95 -10.02
C ARG A 544 3.12 13.49 -9.38
N GLU A 545 2.35 14.45 -8.88
CA GLU A 545 0.97 14.29 -8.43
C GLU A 545 0.19 15.59 -8.70
N PRO A 546 -1.13 15.51 -8.95
CA PRO A 546 -2.02 16.65 -9.04
C PRO A 546 -1.88 17.53 -7.81
N MET A 547 -1.61 18.79 -8.05
CA MET A 547 -1.46 19.78 -7.00
C MET A 547 -2.67 20.72 -6.97
N THR A 548 -3.02 21.19 -5.77
CA THR A 548 -4.07 22.21 -5.64
C THR A 548 -3.62 23.53 -6.28
N VAL A 549 -4.56 24.39 -6.67
CA VAL A 549 -4.25 25.77 -7.13
C VAL A 549 -3.40 26.51 -6.09
N LYS A 550 -3.67 26.31 -4.80
CA LYS A 550 -2.88 26.87 -3.70
C LYS A 550 -1.44 26.34 -3.71
N THR A 551 -1.26 25.04 -3.82
CA THR A 551 0.09 24.42 -3.92
C THR A 551 0.82 24.94 -5.16
N MET A 552 0.15 24.98 -6.31
CA MET A 552 0.72 25.49 -7.57
C MET A 552 1.11 26.96 -7.49
N SER A 553 0.32 27.79 -6.81
CA SER A 553 0.68 29.21 -6.55
C SER A 553 1.95 29.34 -5.74
N SER A 554 2.16 28.47 -4.75
CA SER A 554 3.42 28.42 -3.99
C SER A 554 4.58 27.91 -4.83
N VAL A 555 4.39 26.88 -5.67
CA VAL A 555 5.41 26.31 -6.56
C VAL A 555 5.92 27.33 -7.57
N LEU A 556 5.00 28.07 -8.17
CA LEU A 556 5.30 29.01 -9.25
C LEU A 556 5.69 30.40 -8.76
N ASN A 557 5.59 30.65 -7.44
CA ASN A 557 5.69 31.98 -6.86
C ASN A 557 4.74 32.98 -7.53
N LEU A 558 3.48 32.57 -7.68
CA LEU A 558 2.40 33.37 -8.27
C LEU A 558 1.30 33.55 -7.22
N THR A 559 0.44 34.56 -7.40
CA THR A 559 -0.77 34.66 -6.57
C THR A 559 -1.78 33.58 -6.96
N TYR A 560 -2.66 33.24 -6.02
CA TYR A 560 -3.77 32.32 -6.29
C TYR A 560 -4.61 32.77 -7.49
N ASP A 561 -4.83 34.08 -7.62
CA ASP A 561 -5.59 34.68 -8.72
C ASP A 561 -4.86 34.59 -10.05
N GLN A 562 -3.54 34.81 -10.09
CA GLN A 562 -2.74 34.64 -11.30
C GLN A 562 -2.79 33.20 -11.82
N VAL A 563 -2.64 32.20 -10.94
CA VAL A 563 -2.79 30.78 -11.33
C VAL A 563 -4.21 30.49 -11.80
N SER A 564 -5.21 30.99 -11.09
CA SER A 564 -6.62 30.81 -11.47
C SER A 564 -6.93 31.42 -12.84
N LEU A 565 -6.40 32.62 -13.13
CA LEU A 565 -6.54 33.29 -14.42
C LEU A 565 -5.83 32.53 -15.54
N ALA A 566 -4.61 32.04 -15.29
CA ALA A 566 -3.85 31.21 -16.22
C ALA A 566 -4.58 29.88 -16.56
N LEU A 567 -5.25 29.25 -15.59
CA LEU A 567 -5.98 28.00 -15.80
C LEU A 567 -7.29 28.18 -16.58
N ARG A 568 -7.92 29.37 -16.54
CA ARG A 568 -9.25 29.60 -17.15
C ARG A 568 -9.29 29.28 -18.65
N PRO A 569 -8.36 29.77 -19.49
CA PRO A 569 -8.35 29.44 -20.93
C PRO A 569 -8.03 27.97 -21.22
N LEU A 570 -7.39 27.27 -20.29
CA LEU A 570 -6.91 25.90 -20.44
C LEU A 570 -7.92 24.84 -19.97
N ARG A 571 -9.12 25.23 -19.48
CA ARG A 571 -10.12 24.30 -18.91
C ARG A 571 -10.69 23.24 -19.86
N SER A 572 -10.45 23.36 -21.16
CA SER A 572 -10.83 22.34 -22.14
C SER A 572 -9.86 21.15 -22.18
N VAL A 573 -8.64 21.33 -21.66
CA VAL A 573 -7.56 20.31 -21.61
C VAL A 573 -7.06 20.03 -20.18
N LEU A 574 -7.25 20.97 -19.26
CA LEU A 574 -7.01 20.83 -17.82
C LEU A 574 -8.32 20.82 -17.05
N HIS A 575 -8.35 20.07 -15.96
CA HIS A 575 -9.42 20.05 -14.98
C HIS A 575 -9.00 20.74 -13.69
N VAL A 576 -9.92 21.48 -13.09
CA VAL A 576 -9.78 22.03 -11.73
C VAL A 576 -10.98 21.55 -10.94
N SER A 577 -10.75 20.69 -9.94
CA SER A 577 -11.84 20.09 -9.18
C SER A 577 -12.68 21.12 -8.42
N GLU A 578 -13.97 20.86 -8.33
CA GLU A 578 -14.88 21.61 -7.46
C GLU A 578 -14.59 21.27 -6.00
N GLY A 579 -14.61 22.27 -5.12
CA GLY A 579 -14.19 22.10 -3.72
C GLY A 579 -12.67 22.04 -3.54
N SER A 580 -12.02 20.91 -3.89
CA SER A 580 -10.60 20.65 -3.57
C SER A 580 -9.59 21.46 -4.40
N LYS A 581 -10.03 22.06 -5.52
CA LYS A 581 -9.20 22.90 -6.42
C LYS A 581 -7.91 22.20 -6.89
N VAL A 582 -7.95 20.89 -7.04
CA VAL A 582 -6.86 20.07 -7.58
C VAL A 582 -6.80 20.25 -9.10
N VAL A 583 -5.60 20.54 -9.61
CA VAL A 583 -5.33 20.70 -11.04
C VAL A 583 -4.82 19.38 -11.61
N SER A 584 -5.47 18.90 -12.66
CA SER A 584 -5.09 17.67 -13.37
C SER A 584 -5.29 17.81 -14.87
N THR A 585 -4.62 17.00 -15.66
CA THR A 585 -4.87 16.93 -17.11
C THR A 585 -6.09 16.06 -17.37
N LEU A 586 -6.97 16.49 -18.28
CA LEU A 586 -8.21 15.76 -18.55
C LEU A 586 -8.01 14.39 -19.21
N HIS A 587 -6.88 14.22 -19.91
CA HIS A 587 -6.58 12.98 -20.60
C HIS A 587 -5.07 12.84 -20.80
N ALA A 588 -4.55 11.62 -20.65
CA ALA A 588 -3.10 11.36 -20.72
C ALA A 588 -2.47 11.65 -22.10
N SER A 589 -3.25 11.70 -23.19
CA SER A 589 -2.73 12.11 -24.52
C SER A 589 -2.33 13.58 -24.62
N PHE A 590 -2.80 14.44 -23.72
CA PHE A 590 -2.47 15.86 -23.74
C PHE A 590 -1.05 16.12 -23.21
N PRO A 591 -0.62 15.56 -22.05
CA PRO A 591 0.79 15.45 -21.71
C PRO A 591 1.65 14.86 -22.82
N ASP A 592 1.21 13.74 -23.43
CA ASP A 592 1.96 13.09 -24.52
C ASP A 592 2.18 14.05 -25.72
N TYR A 593 1.21 14.93 -26.01
CA TYR A 593 1.32 15.96 -27.05
C TYR A 593 2.30 17.08 -26.66
N LEU A 594 2.24 17.58 -25.42
CA LEU A 594 3.09 18.69 -24.97
C LEU A 594 4.56 18.29 -24.80
N LEU A 595 4.82 17.05 -24.39
CA LEU A 595 6.17 16.54 -24.11
C LEU A 595 6.89 16.04 -25.37
N ASP A 596 6.18 15.85 -26.48
CA ASP A 596 6.75 15.40 -27.76
C ASP A 596 6.80 16.58 -28.75
N HIS A 597 8.01 17.07 -29.01
CA HIS A 597 8.22 18.19 -29.93
C HIS A 597 7.69 17.91 -31.34
N SER A 598 7.75 16.65 -31.80
CA SER A 598 7.29 16.25 -33.13
C SER A 598 5.77 16.32 -33.30
N ARG A 599 5.02 16.30 -32.17
CA ARG A 599 3.56 16.42 -32.12
C ARG A 599 3.11 17.86 -31.89
N SER A 600 3.71 18.55 -30.92
CA SER A 600 3.32 19.93 -30.60
C SER A 600 3.72 20.94 -31.68
N GLY A 601 4.75 20.62 -32.48
CA GLY A 601 5.15 21.35 -33.70
C GLY A 601 5.57 22.81 -33.53
N SER A 602 5.43 23.40 -32.33
CA SER A 602 5.69 24.80 -32.04
C SER A 602 6.45 24.96 -30.72
N GLU A 603 7.51 25.78 -30.74
CA GLU A 603 8.25 26.20 -29.54
C GLU A 603 7.35 26.94 -28.53
N LYS A 604 6.20 27.45 -28.99
CA LYS A 604 5.26 28.19 -28.15
C LYS A 604 4.59 27.30 -27.09
N PHE A 605 4.31 26.03 -27.40
CA PHE A 605 3.58 25.14 -26.49
C PHE A 605 4.40 23.99 -25.97
N HIS A 606 5.39 23.53 -26.75
CA HIS A 606 6.24 22.41 -26.38
C HIS A 606 6.81 22.58 -24.97
N CYS A 607 6.62 21.57 -24.13
CA CYS A 607 7.18 21.57 -22.78
C CYS A 607 8.58 20.97 -22.82
N ASP A 608 9.59 21.81 -22.59
CA ASP A 608 10.95 21.35 -22.33
C ASP A 608 10.95 20.65 -20.96
N LYS A 609 10.75 19.33 -21.01
CA LYS A 609 10.62 18.49 -19.82
C LYS A 609 11.89 18.56 -18.96
N PRO A 610 13.12 18.41 -19.49
CA PRO A 610 14.33 18.59 -18.68
C PRO A 610 14.40 19.96 -17.99
N GLN A 611 14.22 21.05 -18.74
CA GLN A 611 14.33 22.40 -18.20
C GLN A 611 13.27 22.70 -17.13
N HIS A 612 12.02 22.29 -17.35
CA HIS A 612 10.97 22.50 -16.35
C HIS A 612 11.15 21.63 -15.11
N ASN A 613 11.69 20.42 -15.24
CA ASN A 613 12.04 19.59 -14.07
C ASN A 613 13.21 20.19 -13.28
N GLU A 614 14.16 20.85 -13.94
CA GLU A 614 15.21 21.64 -13.29
C GLU A 614 14.62 22.78 -12.44
N PHE A 615 13.63 23.51 -12.99
CA PHE A 615 12.88 24.54 -12.26
C PHE A 615 12.16 23.95 -11.03
N LEU A 616 11.47 22.82 -11.18
CA LEU A 616 10.77 22.16 -10.07
C LEU A 616 11.74 21.63 -9.01
N ALA A 617 12.91 21.10 -9.40
CA ALA A 617 13.95 20.67 -8.47
C ALA A 617 14.46 21.84 -7.62
N ARG A 618 14.76 22.99 -8.26
CA ARG A 618 15.13 24.23 -7.53
C ARG A 618 14.05 24.66 -6.56
N TYR A 619 12.79 24.68 -7.01
CA TYR A 619 11.68 24.99 -6.13
C TYR A 619 11.64 24.07 -4.91
N CYS A 620 11.85 22.77 -5.09
CA CYS A 620 11.83 21.83 -3.98
C CYS A 620 12.92 22.14 -2.95
N PHE A 621 14.15 22.44 -3.40
CA PHE A 621 15.23 22.86 -2.49
C PHE A 621 14.89 24.15 -1.75
N GLU A 622 14.34 25.16 -2.43
CA GLU A 622 13.92 26.41 -1.81
C GLU A 622 12.79 26.22 -0.80
N ALA A 623 11.77 25.42 -1.12
CA ALA A 623 10.69 25.08 -0.20
C ALA A 623 11.23 24.35 1.05
N MET A 624 12.19 23.44 0.88
CA MET A 624 12.84 22.70 1.96
C MET A 624 13.73 23.58 2.86
N LYS A 625 14.02 24.83 2.51
CA LYS A 625 14.63 25.78 3.46
C LYS A 625 13.73 26.06 4.66
N GLY A 626 12.41 25.86 4.53
CA GLY A 626 11.44 25.95 5.63
C GLY A 626 11.46 24.77 6.60
N LEU A 627 12.21 23.69 6.30
CA LEU A 627 12.38 22.58 7.23
C LEU A 627 13.14 23.03 8.49
N ARG A 628 12.69 22.53 9.64
CA ARG A 628 13.24 22.88 10.95
C ARG A 628 13.22 21.69 11.88
N PHE A 629 14.11 21.71 12.87
CA PHE A 629 14.14 20.74 13.95
C PHE A 629 12.78 20.69 14.67
N ASN A 630 12.31 19.47 14.94
CA ASN A 630 11.11 19.22 15.71
C ASN A 630 9.89 19.96 15.14
N ILE A 631 9.65 19.82 13.83
CA ILE A 631 8.65 20.56 13.06
C ILE A 631 7.24 20.39 13.64
N CYS A 632 6.97 19.22 14.24
CA CYS A 632 5.72 18.91 14.91
C CYS A 632 5.74 19.15 16.42
N ASN A 633 6.83 19.62 17.03
CA ASN A 633 7.00 19.90 18.48
C ASN A 633 6.92 18.67 19.42
N LEU A 634 7.34 17.49 18.98
CA LEU A 634 7.37 16.28 19.80
C LEU A 634 8.06 16.52 21.15
N GLU A 635 7.36 16.18 22.22
CA GLU A 635 7.73 16.54 23.60
C GLU A 635 8.72 15.54 24.21
N SER A 636 8.70 14.28 23.73
CA SER A 636 9.47 13.19 24.32
C SER A 636 9.97 12.23 23.24
N SER A 637 11.19 11.72 23.42
CA SER A 637 11.74 10.61 22.64
C SER A 637 11.35 9.23 23.19
N PHE A 638 10.76 9.17 24.39
CA PHE A 638 10.34 7.89 25.01
C PHE A 638 8.97 7.41 24.51
N VAL A 639 8.31 8.22 23.69
CA VAL A 639 6.99 7.94 23.13
C VAL A 639 7.18 7.67 21.64
N LEU A 640 6.61 6.56 21.16
CA LEU A 640 6.59 6.26 19.71
C LEU A 640 5.67 7.27 19.02
N ASP A 641 5.95 7.61 17.77
CA ASP A 641 5.19 8.61 17.02
C ASP A 641 3.68 8.26 16.98
N GLU A 642 3.35 6.97 16.88
CA GLU A 642 1.97 6.47 16.90
C GLU A 642 1.21 6.74 18.22
N HIS A 643 1.95 6.93 19.32
CA HIS A 643 1.42 7.19 20.66
C HIS A 643 1.41 8.68 21.02
N VAL A 644 1.92 9.55 20.15
CA VAL A 644 1.87 11.00 20.34
C VAL A 644 0.44 11.48 20.04
N PRO A 645 -0.26 12.09 21.00
CA PRO A 645 -1.60 12.61 20.75
C PRO A 645 -1.55 13.67 19.65
N ASP A 646 -2.65 13.79 18.89
CA ASP A 646 -2.87 14.83 17.88
C ASP A 646 -1.74 15.00 16.83
N LEU A 647 -0.84 14.01 16.70
CA LEU A 647 0.33 14.11 15.83
C LEU A 647 -0.05 14.27 14.35
N GLU A 648 -1.11 13.59 13.91
CA GLU A 648 -1.62 13.70 12.55
C GLU A 648 -2.09 15.13 12.24
N GLU A 649 -2.84 15.76 13.16
CA GLU A 649 -3.29 17.16 13.04
C GLU A 649 -2.12 18.14 13.10
N ARG A 650 -1.18 17.92 14.02
CA ARG A 650 0.06 18.72 14.13
C ARG A 650 0.88 18.65 12.84
N ALA A 651 0.99 17.46 12.25
CA ALA A 651 1.68 17.24 10.99
C ALA A 651 0.97 17.91 9.81
N GLU A 652 -0.37 17.85 9.74
CA GLU A 652 -1.15 18.57 8.72
C GLU A 652 -1.01 20.09 8.82
N LYS A 653 -0.92 20.63 10.05
CA LYS A 653 -0.77 22.05 10.29
C LYS A 653 0.66 22.56 10.05
N ALA A 654 1.67 21.78 10.44
CA ALA A 654 3.06 22.16 10.37
C ALA A 654 3.70 21.89 9.01
N ILE A 655 3.24 20.86 8.29
CA ILE A 655 3.79 20.43 7.00
C ILE A 655 2.78 20.76 5.91
N SER A 656 2.99 21.90 5.24
CA SER A 656 2.13 22.31 4.13
C SER A 656 2.19 21.30 2.98
N ALA A 657 1.12 21.24 2.17
CA ALA A 657 1.08 20.38 0.98
C ALA A 657 2.23 20.66 -0.01
N SER A 658 2.65 21.93 -0.12
CA SER A 658 3.79 22.32 -0.97
C SER A 658 5.13 21.85 -0.42
N LEU A 659 5.34 21.96 0.89
CA LEU A 659 6.55 21.46 1.55
C LEU A 659 6.62 19.92 1.45
N PHE A 660 5.49 19.24 1.65
CA PHE A 660 5.45 17.79 1.56
C PHE A 660 5.71 17.30 0.13
N TYR A 661 5.12 17.96 -0.88
CA TYR A 661 5.42 17.70 -2.29
C TYR A 661 6.93 17.82 -2.56
N ALA A 662 7.55 18.91 -2.09
CA ALA A 662 8.99 19.12 -2.23
C ALA A 662 9.79 17.99 -1.56
N CYS A 663 9.45 17.59 -0.34
CA CYS A 663 10.14 16.51 0.38
C CYS A 663 10.02 15.15 -0.32
N ARG A 664 8.95 14.90 -1.08
CA ARG A 664 8.64 13.61 -1.71
C ARG A 664 9.20 13.46 -3.13
N TYR A 665 9.30 14.55 -3.90
CA TYR A 665 9.58 14.47 -5.34
C TYR A 665 10.83 15.23 -5.84
N TRP A 666 11.59 15.87 -4.94
CA TRP A 666 12.78 16.63 -5.33
C TRP A 666 13.82 15.79 -6.09
N SER A 667 14.08 14.54 -5.67
CA SER A 667 15.08 13.67 -6.29
C SER A 667 14.66 13.23 -7.70
N GLU A 668 13.36 13.04 -7.92
CA GLU A 668 12.82 12.60 -9.20
C GLU A 668 12.86 13.75 -10.23
N HIS A 669 12.55 14.97 -9.78
CA HIS A 669 12.75 16.18 -10.59
C HIS A 669 14.24 16.41 -10.90
N LEU A 670 15.11 16.21 -9.92
CA LEU A 670 16.56 16.31 -10.10
C LEU A 670 17.07 15.29 -11.12
N GLN A 671 16.66 14.02 -11.02
CA GLN A 671 17.07 12.95 -11.94
C GLN A 671 16.72 13.24 -13.40
N ARG A 672 15.61 13.98 -13.64
CA ARG A 672 15.11 14.37 -14.97
C ARG A 672 15.62 15.71 -15.46
N SER A 673 16.40 16.42 -14.66
CA SER A 673 17.04 17.68 -15.07
C SER A 673 18.19 17.43 -16.07
N PRO A 674 18.62 18.45 -16.83
CA PRO A 674 19.69 18.31 -17.81
C PRO A 674 21.03 17.89 -17.18
N ALA A 675 21.79 17.02 -17.86
CA ALA A 675 23.09 16.54 -17.35
C ALA A 675 24.13 17.67 -17.13
N SER A 676 24.04 18.75 -17.90
CA SER A 676 24.88 19.95 -17.75
C SER A 676 24.75 20.62 -16.38
N THR A 677 23.63 20.40 -15.67
CA THR A 677 23.41 20.93 -14.32
C THR A 677 24.15 20.14 -13.24
N ALA A 678 24.55 18.90 -13.54
CA ALA A 678 25.38 18.07 -12.66
C ALA A 678 26.88 18.41 -12.77
N SER A 679 27.30 19.08 -13.86
CA SER A 679 28.69 19.45 -14.15
C SER A 679 28.94 20.96 -14.14
N ALA A 680 27.91 21.79 -13.90
CA ALA A 680 28.09 23.23 -13.84
C ALA A 680 29.01 23.58 -12.66
N ALA A 681 30.20 24.13 -12.98
CA ALA A 681 31.16 24.67 -12.02
C ALA A 681 30.43 25.43 -10.90
N VAL A 682 30.86 25.24 -9.65
CA VAL A 682 30.29 25.76 -8.38
C VAL A 682 29.89 27.23 -8.50
N SER A 683 28.74 27.45 -9.12
CA SER A 683 28.14 28.76 -9.32
C SER A 683 27.07 28.86 -8.24
N PRO A 684 27.03 29.96 -7.47
CA PRO A 684 26.02 30.17 -6.45
C PRO A 684 24.61 29.97 -7.06
N GLY A 685 23.82 29.04 -6.52
CA GLY A 685 22.46 28.75 -7.00
C GLY A 685 22.35 27.63 -8.06
N SER A 686 23.45 26.91 -8.34
CA SER A 686 23.40 25.65 -9.10
C SER A 686 22.73 24.53 -8.30
N LEU A 687 22.14 23.54 -8.98
CA LEU A 687 21.49 22.40 -8.32
C LEU A 687 22.45 21.58 -7.45
N SER A 688 23.73 21.48 -7.85
CA SER A 688 24.77 20.83 -7.04
C SER A 688 25.03 21.58 -5.73
N THR A 689 25.09 22.92 -5.75
CA THR A 689 25.23 23.72 -4.51
C THR A 689 24.01 23.62 -3.60
N MET A 690 22.80 23.59 -4.17
CA MET A 690 21.57 23.38 -3.39
C MET A 690 21.50 21.99 -2.78
N LEU A 691 21.99 20.97 -3.51
CA LEU A 691 22.10 19.60 -3.00
C LEU A 691 23.10 19.51 -1.85
N ASP A 692 24.29 20.11 -1.96
CA ASP A 692 25.27 20.16 -0.87
C ASP A 692 24.70 20.86 0.37
N GLU A 693 24.03 22.01 0.20
CA GLU A 693 23.32 22.69 1.30
C GLU A 693 22.27 21.78 1.95
N PHE A 694 21.47 21.10 1.13
CA PHE A 694 20.45 20.18 1.60
C PHE A 694 21.07 19.03 2.42
N LEU A 695 22.08 18.34 1.88
CA LEU A 695 22.76 17.22 2.53
C LEU A 695 23.43 17.66 3.84
N SER A 696 24.05 18.85 3.84
CA SER A 696 24.84 19.38 4.95
C SER A 696 24.01 20.11 6.01
N GLN A 697 22.76 20.49 5.72
CA GLN A 697 21.97 21.32 6.63
C GLN A 697 20.50 20.95 6.79
N ARG A 698 19.88 20.20 5.87
CA ARG A 698 18.44 19.90 5.89
C ARG A 698 18.10 18.41 5.89
N LEU A 699 19.03 17.51 5.58
CA LEU A 699 18.87 16.05 5.60
C LEU A 699 18.09 15.52 6.82
N LEU A 700 18.52 15.83 8.05
CA LEU A 700 17.84 15.31 9.25
C LEU A 700 16.40 15.83 9.41
N PHE A 701 16.14 17.08 9.03
CA PHE A 701 14.79 17.67 9.08
C PHE A 701 13.88 17.12 7.98
N TRP A 702 14.46 16.79 6.83
CA TRP A 702 13.77 16.12 5.75
C TRP A 702 13.38 14.69 6.15
N MET A 703 14.30 13.95 6.78
CA MET A 703 14.00 12.62 7.35
C MET A 703 12.85 12.69 8.35
N GLU A 704 12.84 13.72 9.21
CA GLU A 704 11.76 13.94 10.17
C GLU A 704 10.40 14.10 9.48
N VAL A 705 10.30 14.92 8.41
CA VAL A 705 9.05 15.04 7.64
C VAL A 705 8.63 13.72 7.01
N LEU A 706 9.57 12.97 6.43
CA LEU A 706 9.25 11.67 5.83
C LEU A 706 8.82 10.63 6.87
N ASN A 707 9.44 10.62 8.05
CA ASN A 707 9.10 9.69 9.12
C ASN A 707 7.70 9.98 9.69
N LEU A 708 7.43 11.25 10.00
CA LEU A 708 6.12 11.72 10.49
C LEU A 708 4.99 11.48 9.49
N LYS A 709 5.28 11.54 8.18
CA LYS A 709 4.34 11.24 7.10
C LYS A 709 4.35 9.75 6.68
N LYS A 710 5.01 8.89 7.45
CA LYS A 710 5.07 7.43 7.28
C LYS A 710 5.58 7.00 5.90
N CYS A 711 6.54 7.73 5.35
CA CYS A 711 7.15 7.47 4.05
C CYS A 711 8.69 7.52 4.05
N ILE A 712 9.35 7.37 5.20
CA ILE A 712 10.82 7.36 5.30
C ILE A 712 11.48 6.28 4.43
N SER A 713 10.79 5.17 4.16
CA SER A 713 11.28 4.07 3.32
C SER A 713 11.63 4.50 1.90
N VAL A 714 11.01 5.55 1.35
CA VAL A 714 11.38 6.04 0.01
C VAL A 714 12.70 6.82 0.00
N GLY A 715 13.15 7.33 1.16
CA GLY A 715 14.27 8.27 1.25
C GLY A 715 15.61 7.72 0.74
N ALA A 716 15.91 6.45 1.03
CA ALA A 716 17.13 5.80 0.53
C ALA A 716 17.13 5.66 -1.01
N GLY A 717 15.97 5.33 -1.58
CA GLY A 717 15.77 5.27 -3.03
C GLY A 717 15.90 6.64 -3.70
N MET A 718 15.39 7.69 -3.05
CA MET A 718 15.56 9.07 -3.51
C MET A 718 17.05 9.46 -3.58
N LEU A 719 17.85 9.14 -2.56
CA LEU A 719 19.28 9.43 -2.55
C LEU A 719 20.06 8.57 -3.58
N LEU A 720 19.62 7.34 -3.86
CA LEU A 720 20.19 6.53 -4.95
C LEU A 720 19.92 7.16 -6.32
N GLN A 721 18.73 7.72 -6.56
CA GLN A 721 18.45 8.48 -7.79
C GLN A 721 19.42 9.66 -7.96
N VAL A 722 19.77 10.33 -6.86
CA VAL A 722 20.76 11.42 -6.87
C VAL A 722 22.15 10.91 -7.19
N GLN A 723 22.58 9.77 -6.62
CA GLN A 723 23.88 9.17 -6.97
C GLN A 723 23.95 8.82 -8.46
N ASN A 724 22.87 8.25 -9.02
CA ASN A 724 22.76 7.95 -10.45
C ASN A 724 22.71 9.20 -11.33
N TRP A 725 22.25 10.32 -10.79
CA TRP A 725 22.29 11.61 -11.48
C TRP A 725 23.70 12.22 -11.43
N LEU A 726 24.38 12.15 -10.28
CA LEU A 726 25.76 12.61 -10.10
C LEU A 726 26.78 11.77 -10.87
N SER A 727 26.53 10.48 -11.11
CA SER A 727 27.45 9.61 -11.87
C SER A 727 27.51 9.96 -13.36
N LYS A 728 26.57 10.79 -13.84
CA LYS A 728 26.58 11.32 -15.21
C LYS A 728 27.59 12.46 -15.39
N SER A 729 28.21 12.96 -14.33
CA SER A 729 29.26 13.98 -14.38
C SER A 729 30.59 13.46 -13.83
N ASN A 730 31.70 13.83 -14.47
CA ASN A 730 33.05 13.36 -14.12
C ASN A 730 33.71 14.13 -12.95
N GLU A 731 33.03 15.09 -12.31
CA GLU A 731 33.68 16.13 -11.49
C GLU A 731 33.13 16.35 -10.06
N VAL A 732 32.40 15.39 -9.45
CA VAL A 732 31.79 15.64 -8.13
C VAL A 732 32.02 14.52 -7.11
N GLY A 733 33.28 14.19 -6.84
CA GLY A 733 33.63 13.14 -5.87
C GLY A 733 33.12 13.38 -4.44
N ASP A 734 33.17 14.63 -3.97
CA ASP A 734 32.79 14.97 -2.58
C ASP A 734 31.28 14.89 -2.35
N ILE A 735 30.45 15.47 -3.23
CA ILE A 735 28.98 15.39 -3.09
C ILE A 735 28.49 13.96 -3.34
N GLN A 736 29.13 13.20 -4.24
CA GLN A 736 28.83 11.77 -4.41
C GLN A 736 29.06 11.00 -3.10
N LYS A 737 30.19 11.25 -2.43
CA LYS A 737 30.47 10.67 -1.11
C LYS A 737 29.45 11.11 -0.07
N GLN A 738 29.15 12.41 0.03
CA GLN A 738 28.14 12.92 0.97
C GLN A 738 26.76 12.29 0.73
N THR A 739 26.38 12.10 -0.53
CA THR A 739 25.11 11.47 -0.91
C THR A 739 25.09 9.99 -0.50
N GLY A 740 26.22 9.29 -0.68
CA GLY A 740 26.38 7.90 -0.20
C GLY A 740 26.27 7.78 1.32
N ASP A 741 26.95 8.66 2.05
CA ASP A 741 26.89 8.76 3.51
C ASP A 741 25.47 9.03 3.99
N ALA A 742 24.78 9.99 3.36
CA ALA A 742 23.37 10.30 3.64
C ALA A 742 22.45 9.10 3.36
N ARG A 743 22.64 8.40 2.22
CA ARG A 743 21.86 7.21 1.87
C ARG A 743 22.03 6.12 2.91
N ASN A 744 23.26 5.86 3.33
CA ASN A 744 23.57 4.86 4.34
C ASN A 744 22.94 5.22 5.70
N PHE A 745 23.00 6.49 6.09
CA PHE A 745 22.37 6.99 7.31
C PHE A 745 20.85 6.79 7.31
N VAL A 746 20.18 7.19 6.23
CA VAL A 746 18.73 7.01 6.06
C VAL A 746 18.34 5.53 6.06
N THR A 747 19.11 4.69 5.36
CA THR A 747 18.87 3.24 5.29
C THR A 747 18.98 2.60 6.67
N THR A 748 20.04 2.94 7.41
CA THR A 748 20.27 2.43 8.78
C THR A 748 19.15 2.85 9.73
N PHE A 749 18.69 4.10 9.65
CA PHE A 749 17.57 4.58 10.46
C PHE A 749 16.26 3.85 10.11
N THR A 750 15.96 3.73 8.83
CA THR A 750 14.73 3.10 8.32
C THR A 750 14.65 1.62 8.73
N ALA A 751 15.76 0.89 8.64
CA ALA A 751 15.82 -0.53 9.01
C ALA A 751 15.86 -0.77 10.53
N SER A 752 15.98 0.29 11.34
CA SER A 752 16.09 0.19 12.79
C SER A 752 14.72 0.37 13.47
N PRO A 753 14.47 -0.29 14.63
CA PRO A 753 13.33 0.01 15.49
C PRO A 753 13.24 1.49 15.91
N CYS A 754 14.36 2.22 15.86
CA CYS A 754 14.39 3.66 16.10
C CYS A 754 13.48 4.46 15.16
N SER A 755 13.15 3.95 13.96
CA SER A 755 12.25 4.62 13.03
C SER A 755 10.83 4.83 13.57
N GLN A 756 10.42 4.06 14.59
CA GLN A 756 9.11 4.21 15.22
C GLN A 756 8.96 5.49 16.05
N SER A 757 10.05 6.21 16.32
CA SER A 757 10.05 7.47 17.08
C SER A 757 10.99 8.47 16.40
N THR A 758 10.41 9.50 15.77
CA THR A 758 11.14 10.52 15.00
C THR A 758 12.30 11.18 15.75
N PRO A 759 12.22 11.48 17.07
CA PRO A 759 13.34 12.05 17.82
C PRO A 759 14.62 11.19 17.81
N HIS A 760 14.50 9.87 17.59
CA HIS A 760 15.65 8.95 17.53
C HIS A 760 16.55 9.17 16.30
N ILE A 761 16.14 9.96 15.30
CA ILE A 761 17.04 10.49 14.27
C ILE A 761 18.22 11.20 14.94
N TYR A 762 17.95 11.99 15.98
CA TYR A 762 18.94 12.83 16.65
C TYR A 762 19.60 12.14 17.83
N ILE A 763 18.84 11.44 18.68
CA ILE A 763 19.37 10.92 19.94
C ILE A 763 19.96 9.51 19.85
N SER A 764 19.72 8.80 18.74
CA SER A 764 20.23 7.44 18.54
C SER A 764 20.98 7.29 17.23
N ALA A 765 20.36 7.62 16.09
CA ALA A 765 21.00 7.43 14.80
C ALA A 765 22.25 8.31 14.63
N LEU A 766 22.17 9.60 14.97
CA LEU A 766 23.31 10.52 14.82
C LEU A 766 24.51 10.19 15.75
N PRO A 767 24.36 9.93 17.06
CA PRO A 767 25.45 9.48 17.92
C PRO A 767 26.14 8.19 17.47
N LEU A 768 25.38 7.31 16.82
CA LEU A 768 25.86 6.03 16.31
C LEU A 768 26.38 6.11 14.86
N CYS A 769 26.30 7.29 14.24
CA CYS A 769 26.80 7.55 12.89
C CYS A 769 28.34 7.57 12.89
N PRO A 770 29.01 6.92 11.91
CA PRO A 770 30.47 6.94 11.81
C PRO A 770 31.02 8.38 11.80
N LYS A 771 32.06 8.66 12.59
CA LYS A 771 32.63 10.02 12.73
C LYS A 771 33.24 10.56 11.42
N SER A 772 33.61 9.66 10.53
CA SER A 772 34.11 9.93 9.19
C SER A 772 33.01 10.35 8.19
N SER A 773 31.76 9.96 8.45
CA SER A 773 30.58 10.28 7.62
C SER A 773 30.36 11.79 7.53
N SER A 774 30.02 12.27 6.34
CA SER A 774 29.59 13.66 6.15
C SER A 774 28.42 14.03 7.06
N VAL A 775 27.48 13.11 7.30
CA VAL A 775 26.31 13.35 8.17
C VAL A 775 26.77 13.65 9.59
N HIS A 776 27.70 12.87 10.14
CA HIS A 776 28.25 13.15 11.47
C HIS A 776 28.96 14.50 11.49
N LYS A 777 29.86 14.75 10.54
CA LYS A 777 30.63 16.01 10.46
C LYS A 777 29.74 17.25 10.36
N CYS A 778 28.66 17.18 9.57
CA CYS A 778 27.77 18.33 9.35
C CYS A 778 26.84 18.62 10.53
N TYR A 779 26.38 17.57 11.24
CA TYR A 779 25.31 17.70 12.23
C TYR A 779 25.76 17.57 13.68
N TRP A 780 26.82 16.82 13.98
CA TRP A 780 27.24 16.54 15.36
C TRP A 780 27.55 17.82 16.15
N GLU A 781 28.30 18.75 15.56
CA GLU A 781 28.69 20.02 16.19
C GLU A 781 27.48 20.94 16.49
N ARG A 782 26.32 20.67 15.88
CA ARG A 782 25.08 21.43 16.08
C ARG A 782 24.23 20.89 17.23
N THR A 783 24.66 19.81 17.87
CA THR A 783 23.94 19.14 18.97
C THR A 783 24.61 19.37 20.32
N ARG A 784 23.84 19.25 21.41
CA ARG A 784 24.34 19.37 22.79
C ARG A 784 23.69 18.31 23.67
N GLY A 785 24.45 17.79 24.63
CA GLY A 785 23.94 16.83 25.62
C GLY A 785 23.66 15.43 25.08
N LEU A 786 24.13 15.10 23.87
CA LEU A 786 24.05 13.75 23.32
C LEU A 786 25.16 12.86 23.87
N MET A 787 24.91 11.56 23.89
CA MET A 787 25.88 10.55 24.27
C MET A 787 27.02 10.47 23.23
N ASP A 788 28.26 10.77 23.62
CA ASP A 788 29.45 10.53 22.77
C ASP A 788 29.91 9.09 22.94
N VAL A 789 29.70 8.28 21.91
CA VAL A 789 30.09 6.87 21.92
C VAL A 789 31.50 6.74 21.35
N LYS A 790 32.40 6.11 22.12
CA LYS A 790 33.83 5.95 21.78
C LYS A 790 34.18 4.48 21.64
N GLY A 791 35.08 4.14 20.72
CA GLY A 791 35.64 2.80 20.58
C GLY A 791 35.93 2.42 19.13
N THR A 792 36.90 1.53 18.94
CA THR A 792 37.37 1.07 17.62
C THR A 792 36.27 0.46 16.75
N ILE A 793 35.23 -0.14 17.35
CA ILE A 793 34.08 -0.72 16.64
C ILE A 793 33.25 0.36 15.92
N ILE A 794 33.17 1.57 16.47
CA ILE A 794 32.42 2.68 15.86
C ILE A 794 33.22 3.30 14.72
N ASP A 795 34.54 3.39 14.89
CA ASP A 795 35.45 3.87 13.85
C ASP A 795 35.59 2.84 12.70
N GLN A 796 35.42 1.54 12.99
CA GLN A 796 35.38 0.45 12.01
C GLN A 796 33.97 0.22 11.43
N ARG A 797 32.95 0.95 11.89
CA ARG A 797 31.56 0.78 11.44
C ARG A 797 31.34 1.20 9.98
N GLU A 798 32.29 1.92 9.37
CA GLU A 798 32.33 2.11 7.91
C GLU A 798 32.37 0.79 7.13
N GLY A 799 32.90 -0.29 7.73
CA GLY A 799 32.90 -1.64 7.16
C GLY A 799 31.85 -2.58 7.76
N ALA A 800 31.01 -2.12 8.69
CA ALA A 800 29.94 -2.94 9.25
C ALA A 800 28.78 -3.07 8.25
N ALA A 801 28.12 -4.23 8.24
CA ALA A 801 26.97 -4.46 7.39
C ALA A 801 25.90 -3.38 7.64
N LEU A 802 25.53 -2.66 6.57
CA LEU A 802 24.50 -1.60 6.61
C LEU A 802 23.14 -2.14 7.10
N ALA A 803 22.88 -3.41 6.80
CA ALA A 803 21.78 -4.19 7.32
C ALA A 803 22.20 -5.67 7.35
N VAL A 804 21.63 -6.44 8.28
CA VAL A 804 21.78 -7.89 8.32
C VAL A 804 20.42 -8.50 8.02
N TRP A 805 20.36 -9.31 6.98
CA TRP A 805 19.14 -10.00 6.57
C TRP A 805 19.27 -11.48 6.88
N GLN A 806 18.18 -12.08 7.35
CA GLN A 806 18.14 -13.51 7.57
C GLN A 806 17.66 -14.22 6.30
N GLY A 807 18.47 -15.14 5.79
CA GLY A 807 18.12 -16.04 4.69
C GLY A 807 17.18 -17.15 5.16
N ALA A 808 16.39 -17.72 4.24
CA ALA A 808 15.58 -18.90 4.50
C ALA A 808 16.45 -20.16 4.65
N ALA A 809 17.66 -20.15 4.09
CA ALA A 809 18.67 -21.20 4.20
C ALA A 809 20.10 -20.61 4.14
N LEU A 810 21.11 -21.47 4.11
CA LEU A 810 22.51 -21.07 3.84
C LEU A 810 22.60 -20.38 2.47
N ILE A 811 23.13 -19.15 2.46
CA ILE A 811 23.36 -18.36 1.25
C ILE A 811 24.72 -18.76 0.68
N SER A 812 24.73 -19.41 -0.49
CA SER A 812 25.96 -19.87 -1.15
C SER A 812 26.65 -18.77 -1.96
N GLN A 813 25.86 -17.92 -2.62
CA GLN A 813 26.35 -16.76 -3.36
C GLN A 813 25.30 -15.64 -3.39
N ALA A 814 25.76 -14.40 -3.51
CA ALA A 814 24.92 -13.24 -3.76
C ALA A 814 25.54 -12.33 -4.85
N ALA A 815 24.69 -11.64 -5.61
CA ALA A 815 25.13 -10.65 -6.61
C ALA A 815 24.17 -9.46 -6.66
N PHE A 816 24.71 -8.25 -6.87
CA PHE A 816 23.89 -7.06 -7.11
C PHE A 816 23.35 -7.04 -8.53
N SER A 817 22.15 -6.51 -8.68
CA SER A 817 21.63 -6.06 -9.97
C SER A 817 22.47 -4.89 -10.52
N PRO A 818 22.52 -4.67 -11.84
CA PRO A 818 23.28 -3.57 -12.45
C PRO A 818 22.90 -2.18 -11.91
N GLY A 819 21.63 -1.98 -11.56
CA GLY A 819 21.11 -0.74 -10.97
C GLY A 819 21.37 -0.59 -9.47
N GLY A 820 21.85 -1.64 -8.80
CA GLY A 820 22.14 -1.65 -7.37
C GLY A 820 20.92 -1.59 -6.46
N ASP A 821 19.70 -1.65 -7.00
CA ASP A 821 18.43 -1.63 -6.26
C ASP A 821 18.02 -3.03 -5.77
N ARG A 822 18.55 -4.10 -6.38
CA ARG A 822 18.27 -5.50 -6.01
C ARG A 822 19.52 -6.33 -5.79
N VAL A 823 19.39 -7.36 -4.97
CA VAL A 823 20.39 -8.41 -4.71
C VAL A 823 19.77 -9.76 -5.01
N VAL A 824 20.43 -10.58 -5.82
CA VAL A 824 20.07 -11.99 -5.99
C VAL A 824 20.87 -12.83 -5.00
N THR A 825 20.22 -13.79 -4.34
CA THR A 825 20.81 -14.72 -3.38
C THR A 825 20.47 -16.17 -3.76
N ALA A 826 21.46 -17.05 -3.75
CA ALA A 826 21.27 -18.49 -3.86
C ALA A 826 21.12 -19.10 -2.47
N GLU A 827 19.94 -19.60 -2.13
CA GLU A 827 19.61 -20.11 -0.79
C GLU A 827 19.08 -21.53 -0.86
N GLY A 828 19.89 -22.50 -0.41
CA GLY A 828 19.54 -23.91 -0.56
C GLY A 828 19.35 -24.25 -2.05
N LYS A 829 18.16 -24.73 -2.44
CA LYS A 829 17.82 -25.10 -3.82
C LYS A 829 17.15 -23.98 -4.63
N SER A 830 16.97 -22.81 -4.02
CA SER A 830 16.14 -21.76 -4.59
C SER A 830 16.96 -20.48 -4.81
N VAL A 831 16.55 -19.71 -5.80
CA VAL A 831 17.09 -18.37 -6.05
C VAL A 831 16.11 -17.33 -5.52
N TRP A 832 16.61 -16.31 -4.86
CA TRP A 832 15.82 -15.22 -4.29
C TRP A 832 16.34 -13.89 -4.82
N VAL A 833 15.45 -12.94 -5.01
CA VAL A 833 15.76 -11.55 -5.35
C VAL A 833 15.23 -10.69 -4.21
N ARG A 834 16.09 -9.85 -3.65
CA ARG A 834 15.83 -9.01 -2.49
C ARG A 834 16.07 -7.55 -2.86
N ASP A 835 15.36 -6.66 -2.20
CA ASP A 835 15.59 -5.22 -2.27
C ASP A 835 16.90 -4.91 -1.53
N SER A 836 17.79 -4.17 -2.17
CA SER A 836 19.14 -3.93 -1.64
C SER A 836 19.17 -3.04 -0.41
N GLN A 837 18.08 -2.36 -0.08
CA GLN A 837 17.98 -1.38 1.01
C GLN A 837 17.32 -1.99 2.24
N THR A 838 16.21 -2.68 2.04
CA THR A 838 15.37 -3.23 3.09
C THR A 838 15.66 -4.70 3.36
N GLY A 839 16.24 -5.41 2.39
CA GLY A 839 16.37 -6.87 2.43
C GLY A 839 15.06 -7.62 2.20
N ALA A 840 13.96 -6.88 1.92
CA ALA A 840 12.67 -7.46 1.62
C ALA A 840 12.77 -8.30 0.34
N VAL A 841 12.08 -9.44 0.32
CA VAL A 841 12.07 -10.31 -0.86
C VAL A 841 11.26 -9.66 -1.97
N VAL A 842 11.94 -9.28 -3.06
CA VAL A 842 11.38 -8.66 -4.27
C VAL A 842 10.88 -9.71 -5.25
N ALA A 843 11.49 -10.90 -5.30
CA ALA A 843 11.04 -12.04 -6.10
C ALA A 843 11.64 -13.34 -5.55
N GLY A 844 10.95 -14.47 -5.71
CA GLY A 844 11.37 -15.77 -5.19
C GLY A 844 10.43 -16.33 -4.12
N PRO A 845 10.67 -17.56 -3.63
CA PRO A 845 11.73 -18.48 -4.08
C PRO A 845 11.53 -18.93 -5.54
N PHE A 846 12.59 -18.88 -6.33
CA PHE A 846 12.60 -19.47 -7.67
C PHE A 846 13.01 -20.93 -7.53
N GLU A 847 12.05 -21.82 -7.77
CA GLU A 847 12.21 -23.26 -7.60
C GLU A 847 12.30 -23.94 -8.97
N GLY A 848 13.33 -24.76 -9.14
CA GLY A 848 13.54 -25.53 -10.38
C GLY A 848 14.81 -26.38 -10.34
N HIS A 849 15.81 -25.98 -9.57
CA HIS A 849 16.94 -26.85 -9.26
C HIS A 849 16.56 -27.97 -8.29
N THR A 850 17.08 -29.17 -8.52
CA THR A 850 16.80 -30.35 -7.69
C THR A 850 17.77 -30.51 -6.52
N SER A 851 18.87 -29.76 -6.54
CA SER A 851 19.91 -29.71 -5.51
C SER A 851 20.34 -28.26 -5.25
N SER A 852 21.26 -28.05 -4.30
CA SER A 852 21.71 -26.72 -3.90
C SER A 852 22.24 -25.88 -5.06
N VAL A 853 21.78 -24.64 -5.16
CA VAL A 853 22.31 -23.62 -6.06
C VAL A 853 23.62 -23.12 -5.48
N LEU A 854 24.68 -23.16 -6.28
CA LEU A 854 26.04 -22.82 -5.83
C LEU A 854 26.49 -21.47 -6.39
N SER A 855 25.93 -21.04 -7.52
CA SER A 855 26.28 -19.78 -8.13
C SER A 855 25.09 -19.06 -8.76
N VAL A 856 25.06 -17.73 -8.68
CA VAL A 856 24.06 -16.84 -9.30
C VAL A 856 24.70 -15.56 -9.83
N ALA A 857 24.18 -15.03 -10.94
CA ALA A 857 24.58 -13.73 -11.49
C ALA A 857 23.43 -13.04 -12.24
N PHE A 858 23.42 -11.71 -12.25
CA PHE A 858 22.50 -10.90 -13.08
C PHE A 858 23.05 -10.68 -14.48
N SER A 859 22.17 -10.55 -15.47
CA SER A 859 22.47 -9.94 -16.76
C SER A 859 22.65 -8.43 -16.62
N LEU A 860 23.38 -7.79 -17.55
CA LEU A 860 23.67 -6.35 -17.49
C LEU A 860 22.45 -5.44 -17.68
N ASP A 861 21.40 -5.93 -18.31
CA ASP A 861 20.10 -5.26 -18.39
C ASP A 861 19.25 -5.48 -17.12
N GLY A 862 19.70 -6.32 -16.19
CA GLY A 862 19.01 -6.66 -14.94
C GLY A 862 17.75 -7.51 -15.13
N THR A 863 17.42 -7.94 -16.35
CA THR A 863 16.16 -8.63 -16.68
C THR A 863 16.24 -10.14 -16.44
N ARG A 864 17.44 -10.71 -16.40
CA ARG A 864 17.68 -12.15 -16.29
C ARG A 864 18.68 -12.46 -15.17
N ILE A 865 18.54 -13.65 -14.61
CA ILE A 865 19.45 -14.23 -13.62
C ILE A 865 19.89 -15.58 -14.15
N VAL A 866 21.17 -15.90 -14.06
CA VAL A 866 21.69 -17.24 -14.33
C VAL A 866 22.04 -17.91 -13.01
N SER A 867 21.76 -19.20 -12.88
CA SER A 867 22.14 -20.01 -11.72
C SER A 867 22.81 -21.31 -12.12
N GLY A 868 23.87 -21.68 -11.40
CA GLY A 868 24.54 -22.97 -11.49
C GLY A 868 24.33 -23.79 -10.23
N SER A 869 24.05 -25.08 -10.38
CA SER A 869 23.64 -25.95 -9.28
C SER A 869 24.48 -27.23 -9.17
N ASN A 870 24.42 -27.81 -7.97
CA ASN A 870 24.95 -29.13 -7.66
C ASN A 870 24.20 -30.26 -8.40
N ASP A 871 23.03 -29.98 -8.99
CA ASP A 871 22.33 -30.91 -9.88
C ASP A 871 22.92 -30.99 -11.30
N ARG A 872 24.06 -30.30 -11.53
CA ARG A 872 24.83 -30.28 -12.79
C ARG A 872 24.18 -29.47 -13.90
N THR A 873 23.07 -28.79 -13.62
CA THR A 873 22.36 -27.96 -14.59
C THR A 873 22.62 -26.48 -14.35
N ILE A 874 22.37 -25.70 -15.40
CA ILE A 874 22.31 -24.24 -15.34
C ILE A 874 20.90 -23.84 -15.73
N LEU A 875 20.32 -22.89 -14.99
CA LEU A 875 19.02 -22.30 -15.30
C LEU A 875 19.16 -20.80 -15.48
N VAL A 876 18.39 -20.25 -16.40
CA VAL A 876 18.25 -18.81 -16.59
C VAL A 876 16.83 -18.45 -16.23
N TRP A 877 16.68 -17.52 -15.31
CA TRP A 877 15.43 -17.04 -14.78
C TRP A 877 15.16 -15.65 -15.33
N ASP A 878 13.90 -15.32 -15.58
CA ASP A 878 13.48 -13.93 -15.61
C ASP A 878 13.56 -13.37 -14.18
N SER A 879 14.29 -12.27 -14.03
CA SER A 879 14.65 -11.72 -12.71
C SER A 879 13.46 -11.19 -11.91
N GLN A 880 12.31 -11.02 -12.58
CA GLN A 880 11.12 -10.48 -11.95
C GLN A 880 10.02 -11.53 -11.79
N THR A 881 9.83 -12.43 -12.78
CA THR A 881 8.77 -13.46 -12.71
C THR A 881 9.23 -14.69 -11.92
N GLY A 882 10.53 -14.98 -11.94
CA GLY A 882 11.05 -16.26 -11.46
C GLY A 882 10.77 -17.45 -12.37
N SER A 883 10.20 -17.22 -13.55
CA SER A 883 10.02 -18.24 -14.57
C SER A 883 11.38 -18.59 -15.20
N ILE A 884 11.58 -19.86 -15.53
CA ILE A 884 12.76 -20.31 -16.27
C ILE A 884 12.65 -19.74 -17.70
N ALA A 885 13.49 -18.74 -17.99
CA ALA A 885 13.58 -18.09 -19.29
C ALA A 885 14.40 -18.91 -20.30
N ALA A 886 15.39 -19.68 -19.84
CA ALA A 886 16.15 -20.62 -20.65
C ALA A 886 16.79 -21.72 -19.80
N GLY A 887 17.00 -22.90 -20.39
CA GLY A 887 17.51 -24.09 -19.73
C GLY A 887 16.43 -25.14 -19.41
N PRO A 888 16.77 -26.22 -18.68
CA PRO A 888 18.09 -26.52 -18.12
C PRO A 888 19.15 -26.72 -19.21
N PHE A 889 20.29 -26.05 -19.05
CA PHE A 889 21.46 -26.33 -19.89
C PHE A 889 22.20 -27.54 -19.31
N GLU A 890 22.17 -28.64 -20.05
CA GLU A 890 22.76 -29.91 -19.64
C GLU A 890 24.05 -30.20 -20.43
N GLY A 891 25.06 -30.71 -19.75
CA GLY A 891 26.32 -31.10 -20.39
C GLY A 891 27.49 -31.22 -19.43
N HIS A 892 27.46 -30.53 -18.29
CA HIS A 892 28.42 -30.78 -17.22
C HIS A 892 28.17 -32.14 -16.56
N THR A 893 29.24 -32.87 -16.23
CA THR A 893 29.15 -34.21 -15.61
C THR A 893 29.20 -34.17 -14.09
N SER A 894 29.46 -32.99 -13.52
CA SER A 894 29.54 -32.73 -12.07
C SER A 894 29.03 -31.32 -11.75
N SER A 895 29.00 -30.96 -10.47
CA SER A 895 28.40 -29.73 -9.93
C SER A 895 28.89 -28.47 -10.64
N VAL A 896 27.98 -27.56 -10.99
CA VAL A 896 28.33 -26.26 -11.57
C VAL A 896 28.63 -25.28 -10.44
N LEU A 897 29.88 -24.84 -10.34
CA LEU A 897 30.38 -24.06 -9.21
C LEU A 897 30.36 -22.55 -9.47
N SER A 898 30.38 -22.15 -10.74
CA SER A 898 30.40 -20.73 -11.12
C SER A 898 29.71 -20.52 -12.46
N VAL A 899 28.91 -19.46 -12.57
CA VAL A 899 28.26 -19.01 -13.81
C VAL A 899 28.39 -17.50 -13.97
N ALA A 900 28.48 -17.02 -15.22
CA ALA A 900 28.47 -15.59 -15.53
C ALA A 900 27.86 -15.31 -16.91
N PHE A 901 27.24 -14.14 -17.06
CA PHE A 901 26.76 -13.63 -18.36
C PHE A 901 27.88 -12.92 -19.12
N SER A 902 27.83 -12.99 -20.46
CA SER A 902 28.56 -12.07 -21.32
C SER A 902 27.92 -10.66 -21.30
N LEU A 903 28.68 -9.63 -21.66
CA LEU A 903 28.17 -8.24 -21.62
C LEU A 903 27.01 -7.97 -22.58
N ASP A 904 27.00 -8.63 -23.73
CA ASP A 904 25.89 -8.55 -24.68
C ASP A 904 24.66 -9.36 -24.22
N GLY A 905 24.76 -10.12 -23.13
CA GLY A 905 23.68 -10.93 -22.59
C GLY A 905 23.23 -12.07 -23.51
N THR A 906 24.07 -12.47 -24.48
CA THR A 906 23.78 -13.53 -25.46
C THR A 906 24.40 -14.88 -25.07
N ARG A 907 25.42 -14.89 -24.21
CA ARG A 907 26.16 -16.09 -23.81
C ARG A 907 26.29 -16.21 -22.30
N ILE A 908 26.47 -17.45 -21.85
CA ILE A 908 26.78 -17.82 -20.47
C ILE A 908 28.11 -18.56 -20.47
N VAL A 909 28.95 -18.31 -19.48
CA VAL A 909 30.10 -19.16 -19.18
C VAL A 909 29.85 -19.88 -17.86
N SER A 910 30.27 -21.15 -17.78
CA SER A 910 30.19 -21.94 -16.56
C SER A 910 31.48 -22.69 -16.27
N GLY A 911 31.83 -22.76 -14.99
CA GLY A 911 32.91 -23.59 -14.45
C GLY A 911 32.34 -24.69 -13.55
N SER A 912 32.84 -25.91 -13.69
CA SER A 912 32.32 -27.08 -12.99
C SER A 912 33.40 -27.87 -12.26
N ASN A 913 32.93 -28.65 -11.29
CA ASN A 913 33.69 -29.70 -10.61
C ASN A 913 34.12 -30.83 -11.58
N ASP A 914 33.61 -30.87 -12.81
CA ASP A 914 34.07 -31.78 -13.87
C ASP A 914 35.37 -31.34 -14.56
N ARG A 915 36.01 -30.27 -14.05
CA ARG A 915 37.28 -29.70 -14.51
C ARG A 915 37.19 -28.98 -15.86
N THR A 916 35.99 -28.78 -16.38
CA THR A 916 35.77 -28.11 -17.67
C THR A 916 35.15 -26.73 -17.50
N ILE A 917 35.42 -25.87 -18.48
CA ILE A 917 34.69 -24.61 -18.67
C ILE A 917 33.83 -24.76 -19.92
N ARG A 918 32.58 -24.32 -19.85
CA ARG A 918 31.65 -24.36 -20.99
C ARG A 918 31.09 -22.98 -21.29
N VAL A 919 30.84 -22.72 -22.56
CA VAL A 919 30.16 -21.51 -23.02
C VAL A 919 28.87 -21.93 -23.70
N TRP A 920 27.78 -21.28 -23.32
CA TRP A 920 26.43 -21.59 -23.76
C TRP A 920 25.86 -20.42 -24.52
N ASP A 921 25.15 -20.71 -25.60
CA ASP A 921 24.36 -19.72 -26.32
C ASP A 921 22.95 -19.71 -25.77
N LEU A 922 22.48 -18.53 -25.35
CA LEU A 922 21.17 -18.37 -24.73
C LEU A 922 20.01 -18.56 -25.70
N GLN A 923 20.21 -18.37 -27.01
CA GLN A 923 19.13 -18.52 -28.00
C GLN A 923 18.90 -19.98 -28.37
N THR A 924 19.97 -20.74 -28.51
CA THR A 924 19.95 -22.14 -28.97
C THR A 924 19.91 -23.14 -27.84
N GLY A 925 20.16 -22.72 -26.59
CA GLY A 925 20.19 -23.64 -25.45
C GLY A 925 21.42 -24.58 -25.44
N SER A 926 22.35 -24.39 -26.38
CA SER A 926 23.42 -25.35 -26.68
C SER A 926 24.81 -24.79 -26.33
N ALA A 927 25.76 -25.68 -26.06
CA ALA A 927 27.16 -25.29 -25.91
C ALA A 927 27.72 -24.77 -27.24
N THR A 928 28.29 -23.57 -27.24
CA THR A 928 28.82 -22.91 -28.46
C THR A 928 30.14 -23.48 -28.96
N ALA A 929 30.85 -24.18 -28.08
CA ALA A 929 32.14 -24.78 -28.36
C ALA A 929 32.29 -26.11 -27.59
N SER A 930 33.31 -26.88 -27.97
CA SER A 930 33.75 -28.00 -27.13
C SER A 930 34.16 -27.47 -25.75
N PRO A 931 33.99 -28.27 -24.68
CA PRO A 931 34.40 -27.85 -23.34
C PRO A 931 35.88 -27.45 -23.35
N PHE A 932 36.22 -26.33 -22.73
CA PHE A 932 37.62 -25.96 -22.56
C PHE A 932 38.21 -26.85 -21.48
N GLU A 933 39.02 -27.81 -21.93
CA GLU A 933 39.73 -28.74 -21.08
C GLU A 933 41.11 -28.20 -20.69
N GLY A 934 41.64 -28.78 -19.62
CA GLY A 934 43.04 -28.65 -19.25
C GLY A 934 43.27 -28.30 -17.79
N HIS A 935 42.27 -27.82 -17.05
CA HIS A 935 42.34 -27.81 -15.59
C HIS A 935 42.42 -29.25 -15.06
N THR A 936 43.29 -29.49 -14.08
CA THR A 936 43.47 -30.82 -13.50
C THR A 936 42.60 -31.06 -12.26
N SER A 937 41.93 -30.02 -11.76
CA SER A 937 40.98 -30.06 -10.65
C SER A 937 39.74 -29.19 -10.94
N SER A 938 38.84 -29.06 -9.97
CA SER A 938 37.56 -28.35 -10.06
C SER A 938 37.74 -26.89 -10.47
N VAL A 939 36.89 -26.39 -11.37
CA VAL A 939 36.88 -24.98 -11.77
C VAL A 939 35.96 -24.22 -10.82
N LEU A 940 36.54 -23.39 -9.95
CA LEU A 940 35.84 -22.72 -8.85
C LEU A 940 35.22 -21.38 -9.24
N SER A 941 35.79 -20.70 -10.24
CA SER A 941 35.33 -19.37 -10.67
C SER A 941 35.57 -19.16 -12.15
N VAL A 942 34.62 -18.52 -12.83
CA VAL A 942 34.73 -18.09 -14.23
C VAL A 942 34.19 -16.67 -14.42
N ALA A 943 34.78 -15.91 -15.33
CA ALA A 943 34.30 -14.58 -15.72
C ALA A 943 34.64 -14.25 -17.17
N PHE A 944 33.82 -13.41 -17.82
CA PHE A 944 34.14 -12.82 -19.11
C PHE A 944 35.06 -11.60 -18.94
N SER A 945 35.91 -11.35 -19.93
CA SER A 945 36.59 -10.05 -20.06
C SER A 945 35.59 -8.93 -20.45
N PRO A 946 35.87 -7.66 -20.12
CA PRO A 946 35.00 -6.52 -20.44
C PRO A 946 34.70 -6.32 -21.94
N ASP A 947 35.54 -6.85 -22.82
CA ASP A 947 35.37 -6.82 -24.28
C ASP A 947 34.64 -8.08 -24.82
N GLY A 948 34.31 -9.05 -23.96
CA GLY A 948 33.62 -10.29 -24.31
C GLY A 948 34.45 -11.26 -25.17
N THR A 949 35.76 -11.03 -25.32
CA THR A 949 36.64 -11.80 -26.21
C THR A 949 37.40 -12.93 -25.51
N ARG A 950 37.48 -12.90 -24.18
CA ARG A 950 38.21 -13.86 -23.35
C ARG A 950 37.37 -14.29 -22.15
N ILE A 951 37.69 -15.48 -21.64
CA ILE A 951 37.23 -15.95 -20.33
C ILE A 951 38.45 -16.01 -19.42
N VAL A 952 38.26 -15.75 -18.14
CA VAL A 952 39.24 -16.06 -17.08
C VAL A 952 38.61 -17.13 -16.18
N SER A 953 39.43 -18.08 -15.76
CA SER A 953 39.01 -19.20 -14.92
C SER A 953 40.03 -19.45 -13.82
N GLY A 954 39.55 -19.73 -12.60
CA GLY A 954 40.36 -20.12 -11.46
C GLY A 954 39.95 -21.51 -10.97
N SER A 955 40.94 -22.36 -10.70
CA SER A 955 40.73 -23.76 -10.32
C SER A 955 41.44 -24.13 -9.03
N ASP A 956 40.93 -25.16 -8.37
CA ASP A 956 41.54 -25.84 -7.22
C ASP A 956 42.88 -26.52 -7.58
N ASP A 957 43.26 -26.57 -8.86
CA ASP A 957 44.60 -26.99 -9.29
C ASP A 957 45.68 -25.92 -9.08
N ASN A 958 45.34 -24.82 -8.42
CA ASN A 958 46.19 -23.65 -8.18
C ASN A 958 46.60 -22.90 -9.45
N THR A 959 45.85 -23.03 -10.54
CA THR A 959 46.12 -22.30 -11.80
C THR A 959 44.98 -21.35 -12.18
N ILE A 960 45.35 -20.28 -12.89
CA ILE A 960 44.43 -19.38 -13.58
C ILE A 960 44.63 -19.57 -15.08
N ARG A 961 43.55 -19.71 -15.84
CA ARG A 961 43.59 -19.86 -17.31
C ARG A 961 42.75 -18.80 -17.99
N VAL A 962 43.20 -18.36 -19.18
CA VAL A 962 42.56 -17.31 -19.97
C VAL A 962 42.27 -17.79 -21.41
N PRO A 963 41.22 -18.59 -21.65
CA PRO A 963 40.85 -19.01 -23.01
C PRO A 963 40.25 -17.88 -23.86
N TYR A 964 40.43 -17.96 -25.19
CA TYR A 964 39.97 -16.99 -26.19
C TYR A 964 38.65 -17.43 -26.87
N ILE A 965 37.80 -16.48 -27.31
CA ILE A 965 36.41 -16.76 -27.78
C ILE A 965 36.09 -16.34 -29.25
N LEU A 966 36.90 -15.53 -29.97
CA LEU A 966 36.48 -14.98 -31.29
C LEU A 966 36.77 -15.86 -32.54
N GLY A 967 35.74 -16.11 -33.38
CA GLY A 967 35.77 -16.64 -34.78
C GLY A 967 35.77 -15.52 -35.86
N PRO A 968 35.46 -15.71 -37.19
CA PRO A 968 35.18 -16.88 -38.02
C PRO A 968 36.21 -17.04 -39.17
N VAL A 969 37.06 -18.06 -39.15
CA VAL A 969 37.67 -18.62 -40.37
C VAL A 969 37.88 -20.10 -40.07
N GLY A 970 37.48 -20.98 -40.99
CA GLY A 970 37.68 -22.41 -40.86
C GLY A 970 39.11 -22.72 -40.43
N GLY A 971 39.24 -23.52 -39.38
CA GLY A 971 40.54 -23.87 -38.83
C GLY A 971 40.40 -24.47 -37.45
N ILE A 972 40.06 -25.76 -37.41
CA ILE A 972 40.43 -26.63 -36.30
C ILE A 972 41.93 -26.44 -36.08
N LEU A 973 42.34 -26.00 -34.89
CA LEU A 973 43.65 -26.35 -34.35
C LEU A 973 43.45 -26.85 -32.93
N SER A 974 43.88 -28.11 -32.81
CA SER A 974 43.97 -29.02 -31.67
C SER A 974 44.61 -28.43 -30.41
#